data_AF-C7JB95-F1
#
_entry.id   AF-C7JB95-F1
#
_cell.length_a   1.000
_cell.length_b   1.000
_cell.length_c   1.000
_cell.angle_alpha   90.00
_cell.angle_beta   90.00
_cell.angle_gamma   90.00
#
_symmetry.space_group_name_H-M   'P 1'
#
loop_
_entity.id
_entity.type
_entity.pdbx_description
1 polymer ?
#
loop_
_entity_poly.entity_id
_entity_poly.type
_entity_poly.pdbx_seq_one_letter_code
_entity_poly.pdbx_strand_id
1 'polypeptide(L)'
;MVLQSGNSLVVSSGGTLNGTTTINAGATATFSAGAKESGVTLNGGTISAYNSPPYFTWGSSGGTLVLESGVSDTNESPKAGSATIIVQSGAKLSNAVLQSGNKLAIHSGGVATGTVVSSGGGVAVYGSASNTTVNGGGVIEITSGGTATGGTINGGSAYVDASATLNSATVANNGLAVVSAGASANNVTVETNASLAVNSGGVASGTIVSSNGGLAVSGSAANTTVNNSGVVEINSGGTATGTTVNSGGNVYADANSILGTTTVSNGGQISAASGATISGTVTIEDGGSATIWNNAGGSVDLQGDTNTGLVISGLASGGTLNTVISGFNGASASNSDSIELAGVKAADVSSVTYPSADQVKLTLSNGNDITLNIVGVSNYGFTLADGSDGWLSYEVCFLSGSMIRTPEGDVAVENLQIGDQVVAFDWQNNKDTSHPVVWVGKTHATVRAGLPDDEAGYPVRILKDAIADGVPYKDMLITPEHCLFFEGKFVPARMLVNGVSIFYDKSITSYDYYHVETEQHSVIRADGMLTESYLDTGNRRSFRQEGSVVSLGGKPRSWEEDAAAPLCVDRVFVEALFRKLECRENSIISHEVPALTLTQTHDPDLHLLTQTGAVIRPMRHSGQQYSFMLPAGTQSVRIVSRASRPADVIGPFVDDRRHMGVAIAEIHLLSAKQQHNITAHLQTEKPTGWHATDWTDCAWTNGNAVLPLGEDLLNGKMGILSMTIRAAGPYLVDDQETAETEARSA
;
A
#
# COMPACT_ATOMS: atom_id res chain seq x y z
N MET A 1 14.31 -23.93 59.19
CA MET A 1 13.28 -23.09 59.86
C MET A 1 12.06 -22.96 58.95
N VAL A 2 10.85 -22.89 59.50
CA VAL A 2 9.63 -22.65 58.70
C VAL A 2 8.87 -21.49 59.34
N LEU A 3 8.68 -20.41 58.60
CA LEU A 3 7.86 -19.27 59.02
C LEU A 3 6.44 -19.48 58.51
N GLN A 4 5.47 -19.46 59.43
CA GLN A 4 4.04 -19.60 59.14
C GLN A 4 3.35 -18.23 59.22
N SER A 5 2.07 -18.18 58.83
CA SER A 5 1.26 -16.96 58.88
C SER A 5 1.36 -16.23 60.22
N GLY A 6 1.61 -14.92 60.18
CA GLY A 6 1.81 -14.07 61.35
C GLY A 6 3.24 -14.02 61.89
N ASN A 7 4.14 -14.89 61.43
CA ASN A 7 5.54 -14.86 61.84
C ASN A 7 6.31 -13.77 61.07
N SER A 8 7.27 -13.13 61.76
CA SER A 8 8.20 -12.19 61.16
C SER A 8 9.65 -12.53 61.53
N LEU A 9 10.54 -12.48 60.55
CA LEU A 9 11.98 -12.63 60.71
C LEU A 9 12.67 -11.34 60.27
N VAL A 10 13.61 -10.84 61.07
CA VAL A 10 14.48 -9.73 60.67
C VAL A 10 15.93 -10.16 60.80
N VAL A 11 16.66 -10.13 59.69
CA VAL A 11 18.11 -10.35 59.66
C VAL A 11 18.76 -8.98 59.48
N SER A 12 19.27 -8.45 60.59
CA SER A 12 19.93 -7.14 60.63
C SER A 12 21.29 -7.14 59.93
N SER A 13 21.85 -5.94 59.70
CA SER A 13 23.16 -5.78 59.07
C SER A 13 24.25 -6.59 59.79
N GLY A 14 25.06 -7.32 59.02
CA GLY A 14 26.08 -8.26 59.54
C GLY A 14 25.53 -9.59 60.06
N GLY A 15 24.20 -9.75 60.16
CA GLY A 15 23.55 -11.00 60.52
C GLY A 15 23.69 -12.07 59.42
N THR A 16 23.73 -13.34 59.82
CA THR A 16 23.80 -14.47 58.89
C THR A 16 22.70 -15.49 59.21
N LEU A 17 21.88 -15.84 58.22
CA LEU A 17 20.91 -16.92 58.27
C LEU A 17 21.48 -18.17 57.58
N ASN A 18 21.85 -19.17 58.36
CA ASN A 18 22.39 -20.44 57.84
C ASN A 18 21.34 -21.57 57.91
N GLY A 19 21.19 -22.32 56.83
CA GLY A 19 20.32 -23.50 56.74
C GLY A 19 18.97 -23.23 56.07
N THR A 20 18.24 -24.30 55.75
CA THR A 20 17.01 -24.20 54.96
C THR A 20 15.90 -23.45 55.70
N THR A 21 15.39 -22.36 55.10
CA THR A 21 14.31 -21.55 55.67
C THR A 21 13.16 -21.39 54.68
N THR A 22 11.98 -21.89 55.01
CA THR A 22 10.78 -21.71 54.17
C THR A 22 9.89 -20.60 54.73
N ILE A 23 9.50 -19.65 53.88
CA ILE A 23 8.62 -18.53 54.23
C ILE A 23 7.25 -18.77 53.60
N ASN A 24 6.30 -19.27 54.38
CA ASN A 24 4.95 -19.60 53.90
C ASN A 24 4.04 -18.37 53.82
N ALA A 25 2.88 -18.54 53.19
CA ALA A 25 1.82 -17.54 53.11
C ALA A 25 1.51 -16.88 54.46
N GLY A 26 1.45 -15.54 54.45
CA GLY A 26 1.22 -14.71 55.63
C GLY A 26 2.44 -14.48 56.53
N ALA A 27 3.60 -15.09 56.23
CA ALA A 27 4.86 -14.82 56.93
C ALA A 27 5.68 -13.74 56.23
N THR A 28 6.52 -13.03 57.00
CA THR A 28 7.40 -11.98 56.49
C THR A 28 8.86 -12.21 56.87
N ALA A 29 9.79 -11.87 55.99
CA ALA A 29 11.22 -11.80 56.28
C ALA A 29 11.82 -10.49 55.75
N THR A 30 12.59 -9.79 56.58
CA THR A 30 13.32 -8.58 56.20
C THR A 30 14.82 -8.85 56.27
N PHE A 31 15.54 -8.61 55.18
CA PHE A 31 16.99 -8.72 55.12
C PHE A 31 17.58 -7.33 54.95
N SER A 32 18.21 -6.81 56.00
CA SER A 32 18.87 -5.49 55.98
C SER A 32 20.14 -5.51 55.10
N ALA A 33 20.61 -4.33 54.69
CA ALA A 33 21.86 -4.19 53.96
C ALA A 33 23.03 -4.90 54.67
N GLY A 34 23.77 -5.75 53.94
CA GLY A 34 24.88 -6.55 54.48
C GLY A 34 24.47 -7.81 55.27
N ALA A 35 23.18 -8.18 55.30
CA ALA A 35 22.75 -9.50 55.76
C ALA A 35 23.21 -10.59 54.78
N LYS A 36 23.46 -11.80 55.29
CA LYS A 36 23.78 -12.98 54.49
C LYS A 36 22.79 -14.10 54.77
N GLU A 37 22.45 -14.86 53.75
CA GLU A 37 21.53 -15.99 53.86
C GLU A 37 21.88 -17.12 52.89
N SER A 38 21.40 -18.31 53.21
CA SER A 38 21.55 -19.50 52.36
C SER A 38 20.33 -20.39 52.51
N GLY A 39 19.80 -20.90 51.40
CA GLY A 39 18.73 -21.89 51.42
C GLY A 39 17.36 -21.33 51.84
N VAL A 40 17.04 -20.08 51.50
CA VAL A 40 15.69 -19.54 51.70
C VAL A 40 14.77 -20.01 50.58
N THR A 41 13.54 -20.41 50.90
CA THR A 41 12.48 -20.72 49.93
C THR A 41 11.28 -19.85 50.22
N LEU A 42 10.88 -19.04 49.24
CA LEU A 42 9.70 -18.18 49.31
C LEU A 42 8.48 -18.97 48.81
N ASN A 43 7.52 -19.27 49.68
CA ASN A 43 6.38 -20.13 49.37
C ASN A 43 5.05 -19.47 49.78
N GLY A 44 4.75 -18.33 49.17
CA GLY A 44 3.55 -17.51 49.39
C GLY A 44 3.75 -16.39 50.41
N GLY A 45 4.87 -16.35 51.13
CA GLY A 45 5.19 -15.28 52.08
C GLY A 45 5.73 -14.01 51.42
N THR A 46 6.32 -13.11 52.20
CA THR A 46 6.92 -11.85 51.71
C THR A 46 8.36 -11.69 52.18
N ILE A 47 9.24 -11.31 51.25
CA ILE A 47 10.63 -10.89 51.52
C ILE A 47 10.76 -9.40 51.21
N SER A 48 11.27 -8.61 52.16
CA SER A 48 11.76 -7.25 51.93
C SER A 48 13.29 -7.26 51.96
N ALA A 49 13.92 -6.97 50.82
CA ALA A 49 15.37 -7.01 50.64
C ALA A 49 15.94 -5.58 50.58
N TYR A 50 16.89 -5.29 51.47
CA TYR A 50 17.72 -4.07 51.49
C TYR A 50 19.20 -4.36 51.15
N ASN A 51 19.49 -5.54 50.59
CA ASN A 51 20.83 -5.96 50.16
C ASN A 51 20.80 -6.47 48.70
N SER A 52 21.90 -6.34 47.96
CA SER A 52 22.09 -7.08 46.69
C SER A 52 22.12 -8.58 46.97
N PRO A 53 21.46 -9.40 46.14
CA PRO A 53 20.24 -10.06 46.56
C PRO A 53 20.50 -11.26 47.47
N PRO A 54 19.56 -11.55 48.37
CA PRO A 54 19.58 -12.77 49.13
C PRO A 54 19.42 -14.00 48.24
N TYR A 55 20.25 -15.04 48.39
CA TYR A 55 20.06 -16.31 47.64
C TYR A 55 18.82 -17.04 48.17
N PHE A 56 17.66 -16.81 47.56
CA PHE A 56 16.44 -17.57 47.81
C PHE A 56 15.95 -18.28 46.55
N THR A 57 15.03 -19.21 46.77
CA THR A 57 14.40 -20.02 45.72
C THR A 57 12.89 -19.80 45.73
N TRP A 58 12.29 -19.68 44.55
CA TRP A 58 10.84 -19.62 44.43
C TRP A 58 10.21 -21.00 44.70
N GLY A 59 9.39 -21.06 45.74
CA GLY A 59 8.53 -22.18 46.06
C GLY A 59 7.34 -22.29 45.11
N SER A 60 6.60 -23.40 45.18
CA SER A 60 5.47 -23.70 44.30
C SER A 60 4.31 -22.72 44.43
N SER A 61 4.15 -22.07 45.58
CA SER A 61 3.08 -21.09 45.83
C SER A 61 3.49 -19.64 45.51
N GLY A 62 4.66 -19.41 44.91
CA GLY A 62 5.17 -18.07 44.63
C GLY A 62 5.46 -17.27 45.90
N GLY A 63 4.97 -16.03 45.97
CA GLY A 63 5.17 -15.10 47.09
C GLY A 63 5.53 -13.70 46.61
N THR A 64 5.84 -12.80 47.54
CA THR A 64 6.18 -11.41 47.21
C THR A 64 7.65 -11.11 47.53
N LEU A 65 8.42 -10.66 46.55
CA LEU A 65 9.74 -10.08 46.72
C LEU A 65 9.65 -8.56 46.60
N VAL A 66 10.12 -7.82 47.59
CA VAL A 66 10.22 -6.36 47.57
C VAL A 66 11.69 -5.96 47.56
N LEU A 67 12.13 -5.35 46.46
CA LEU A 67 13.45 -4.75 46.32
C LEU A 67 13.38 -3.30 46.81
N GLU A 68 14.06 -3.04 47.91
CA GLU A 68 14.04 -1.73 48.58
C GLU A 68 15.14 -0.82 48.02
N SER A 69 15.11 0.45 48.42
CA SER A 69 16.03 1.47 47.89
C SER A 69 17.50 1.07 47.97
N GLY A 70 18.24 1.24 46.88
CA GLY A 70 19.67 0.91 46.78
C GLY A 70 19.97 -0.54 46.41
N VAL A 71 18.96 -1.41 46.31
CA VAL A 71 19.15 -2.81 45.91
C VAL A 71 19.28 -2.93 44.39
N SER A 72 20.22 -3.77 43.95
CA SER A 72 20.31 -4.25 42.57
C SER A 72 20.23 -5.77 42.55
N ASP A 73 19.26 -6.29 41.80
CA ASP A 73 18.94 -7.71 41.66
C ASP A 73 18.90 -8.13 40.18
N THR A 74 19.11 -9.41 39.92
CA THR A 74 19.22 -9.97 38.57
C THR A 74 18.68 -11.39 38.48
N ASN A 75 18.07 -11.74 37.34
CA ASN A 75 17.68 -13.09 36.95
C ASN A 75 16.56 -13.72 37.79
N GLU A 76 15.66 -12.88 38.32
CA GLU A 76 14.48 -13.36 39.03
C GLU A 76 13.50 -14.07 38.09
N SER A 77 13.33 -15.38 38.27
CA SER A 77 12.52 -16.24 37.41
C SER A 77 11.57 -17.12 38.25
N PRO A 78 10.53 -16.54 38.88
CA PRO A 78 9.51 -17.33 39.56
C PRO A 78 8.86 -18.35 38.63
N LYS A 79 8.55 -19.53 39.17
CA LYS A 79 7.71 -20.52 38.48
C LYS A 79 6.32 -19.94 38.23
N ALA A 80 5.60 -20.44 37.21
CA ALA A 80 4.20 -20.10 36.99
C ALA A 80 3.38 -20.27 38.28
N GLY A 81 2.57 -19.27 38.61
CA GLY A 81 1.92 -19.16 39.91
C GLY A 81 1.48 -17.73 40.21
N SER A 82 1.52 -17.32 41.48
CA SER A 82 1.08 -15.99 41.91
C SER A 82 2.23 -15.18 42.51
N ALA A 83 3.43 -15.30 41.94
CA ALA A 83 4.58 -14.54 42.43
C ALA A 83 4.46 -13.05 42.06
N THR A 84 4.88 -12.18 42.98
CA THR A 84 4.93 -10.73 42.75
C THR A 84 6.32 -10.21 43.09
N ILE A 85 6.93 -9.46 42.17
CA ILE A 85 8.18 -8.74 42.42
C ILE A 85 7.85 -7.25 42.44
N ILE A 86 8.33 -6.52 43.44
CA ILE A 86 8.11 -5.09 43.61
C ILE A 86 9.47 -4.39 43.61
N VAL A 87 9.68 -3.46 42.68
CA VAL A 87 10.90 -2.65 42.58
C VAL A 87 10.59 -1.25 43.10
N GLN A 88 11.10 -0.92 44.29
CA GLN A 88 10.88 0.38 44.92
C GLN A 88 11.80 1.47 44.35
N SER A 89 11.58 2.71 44.79
CA SER A 89 12.39 3.87 44.41
C SER A 89 13.88 3.66 44.71
N GLY A 90 14.74 3.80 43.70
CA GLY A 90 16.18 3.59 43.80
C GLY A 90 16.62 2.12 43.74
N ALA A 91 15.68 1.18 43.58
CA ALA A 91 15.98 -0.24 43.35
C ALA A 91 16.10 -0.55 41.85
N LYS A 92 16.85 -1.60 41.52
CA LYS A 92 17.08 -2.08 40.15
C LYS A 92 16.86 -3.58 40.04
N LEU A 93 16.17 -4.01 38.99
CA LEU A 93 16.01 -5.41 38.64
C LEU A 93 16.44 -5.65 37.18
N SER A 94 17.27 -6.66 36.92
CA SER A 94 17.66 -7.03 35.55
C SER A 94 17.26 -8.46 35.19
N ASN A 95 16.92 -8.69 33.92
CA ASN A 95 16.73 -10.03 33.34
C ASN A 95 15.69 -10.90 34.07
N ALA A 96 14.64 -10.28 34.62
CA ALA A 96 13.56 -11.04 35.23
C ALA A 96 12.74 -11.80 34.17
N VAL A 97 12.26 -13.00 34.49
CA VAL A 97 11.42 -13.80 33.60
C VAL A 97 10.09 -14.08 34.28
N LEU A 98 9.01 -13.56 33.70
CA LEU A 98 7.66 -13.63 34.25
C LEU A 98 6.81 -14.63 33.47
N GLN A 99 6.50 -15.75 34.10
CA GLN A 99 5.61 -16.79 33.59
C GLN A 99 4.14 -16.51 33.97
N SER A 100 3.24 -17.41 33.56
CA SER A 100 1.80 -17.29 33.82
C SER A 100 1.48 -17.01 35.29
N GLY A 101 0.71 -15.95 35.52
CA GLY A 101 0.24 -15.47 36.82
C GLY A 101 1.25 -14.65 37.63
N ASN A 102 2.51 -14.57 37.18
CA ASN A 102 3.54 -13.77 37.84
C ASN A 102 3.40 -12.28 37.48
N LYS A 103 3.69 -11.42 38.46
CA LYS A 103 3.60 -9.96 38.32
C LYS A 103 4.90 -9.26 38.71
N LEU A 104 5.25 -8.21 37.98
CA LEU A 104 6.30 -7.26 38.34
C LEU A 104 5.70 -5.86 38.45
N ALA A 105 5.85 -5.20 39.59
CA ALA A 105 5.47 -3.81 39.79
C ALA A 105 6.72 -2.94 39.97
N ILE A 106 6.95 -2.03 39.04
CA ILE A 106 8.07 -1.08 39.07
C ILE A 106 7.53 0.25 39.56
N HIS A 107 7.72 0.57 40.84
CA HIS A 107 7.24 1.82 41.42
C HIS A 107 8.05 3.03 40.93
N SER A 108 7.54 4.23 41.20
CA SER A 108 8.21 5.49 40.85
C SER A 108 9.65 5.53 41.39
N GLY A 109 10.60 5.82 40.49
CA GLY A 109 12.04 5.80 40.77
C GLY A 109 12.70 4.41 40.79
N GLY A 110 11.92 3.33 40.67
CA GLY A 110 12.44 1.97 40.43
C GLY A 110 12.78 1.75 38.95
N VAL A 111 13.71 0.83 38.69
CA VAL A 111 14.17 0.52 37.33
C VAL A 111 14.17 -0.99 37.09
N ALA A 112 13.58 -1.44 35.98
CA ALA A 112 13.78 -2.79 35.47
C ALA A 112 14.38 -2.80 34.05
N THR A 113 15.26 -3.75 33.77
CA THR A 113 15.93 -3.87 32.46
C THR A 113 15.96 -5.30 31.95
N GLY A 114 15.67 -5.55 30.68
CA GLY A 114 15.79 -6.89 30.09
C GLY A 114 14.73 -7.89 30.59
N THR A 115 13.60 -7.41 31.11
CA THR A 115 12.52 -8.27 31.60
C THR A 115 11.90 -9.04 30.43
N VAL A 116 11.69 -10.34 30.59
CA VAL A 116 10.94 -11.18 29.65
C VAL A 116 9.58 -11.50 30.25
N VAL A 117 8.51 -11.11 29.56
CA VAL A 117 7.12 -11.37 29.94
C VAL A 117 6.58 -12.46 29.02
N SER A 118 6.37 -13.65 29.57
CA SER A 118 5.77 -14.79 28.85
C SER A 118 4.25 -14.77 28.98
N SER A 119 3.58 -15.72 28.31
CA SER A 119 2.12 -15.87 28.33
C SER A 119 1.56 -15.89 29.76
N GLY A 120 0.60 -15.01 30.04
CA GLY A 120 -0.04 -14.84 31.35
C GLY A 120 0.78 -14.08 32.40
N GLY A 121 2.01 -13.68 32.08
CA GLY A 121 2.82 -12.80 32.93
C GLY A 121 2.44 -11.32 32.75
N GLY A 122 2.65 -10.51 33.80
CA GLY A 122 2.29 -9.09 33.78
C GLY A 122 3.36 -8.17 34.37
N VAL A 123 3.54 -6.99 33.77
CA VAL A 123 4.39 -5.91 34.29
C VAL A 123 3.57 -4.64 34.42
N ALA A 124 3.61 -3.98 35.59
CA ALA A 124 3.08 -2.64 35.80
C ALA A 124 4.25 -1.66 36.01
N VAL A 125 4.32 -0.61 35.19
CA VAL A 125 5.43 0.36 35.16
C VAL A 125 4.95 1.74 35.63
N TYR A 126 5.25 2.10 36.87
CA TYR A 126 5.13 3.46 37.41
C TYR A 126 6.49 4.19 37.42
N GLY A 127 7.59 3.43 37.32
CA GLY A 127 8.96 3.92 37.22
C GLY A 127 9.51 3.78 35.79
N SER A 128 10.66 3.13 35.64
CA SER A 128 11.29 2.93 34.34
C SER A 128 11.49 1.45 34.00
N ALA A 129 11.06 1.06 32.80
CA ALA A 129 11.37 -0.24 32.22
C ALA A 129 12.19 -0.04 30.94
N SER A 130 13.18 -0.90 30.68
CA SER A 130 13.90 -0.86 29.40
C SER A 130 14.22 -2.25 28.85
N ASN A 131 14.27 -2.36 27.53
CA ASN A 131 14.58 -3.62 26.82
C ASN A 131 13.67 -4.78 27.28
N THR A 132 12.40 -4.49 27.59
CA THR A 132 11.44 -5.53 27.97
C THR A 132 10.97 -6.28 26.72
N THR A 133 10.99 -7.60 26.76
CA THR A 133 10.41 -8.46 25.72
C THR A 133 9.08 -9.01 26.19
N VAL A 134 7.99 -8.69 25.49
CA VAL A 134 6.64 -9.15 25.81
C VAL A 134 6.17 -10.15 24.76
N ASN A 135 6.21 -11.43 25.10
CA ASN A 135 5.84 -12.52 24.20
C ASN A 135 4.32 -12.75 24.16
N GLY A 136 3.86 -13.58 23.21
CA GLY A 136 2.47 -14.03 23.05
C GLY A 136 1.71 -14.24 24.36
N GLY A 137 0.68 -13.42 24.60
CA GLY A 137 -0.18 -13.46 25.80
C GLY A 137 0.42 -12.87 27.08
N GLY A 138 1.63 -12.31 27.03
CA GLY A 138 2.19 -11.47 28.10
C GLY A 138 1.70 -10.04 28.00
N VAL A 139 1.72 -9.31 29.12
CA VAL A 139 1.20 -7.93 29.19
C VAL A 139 2.18 -7.00 29.91
N ILE A 140 2.41 -5.82 29.32
CA ILE A 140 3.01 -4.67 30.00
C ILE A 140 2.00 -3.52 30.06
N GLU A 141 1.79 -2.97 31.25
CA GLU A 141 0.98 -1.79 31.53
C GLU A 141 1.93 -0.67 31.98
N ILE A 142 2.03 0.39 31.18
CA ILE A 142 2.82 1.57 31.49
C ILE A 142 1.87 2.60 32.06
N THR A 143 1.89 2.72 33.37
CA THR A 143 0.94 3.51 34.14
C THR A 143 1.42 4.96 34.25
N SER A 144 0.58 5.85 34.78
CA SER A 144 0.86 7.27 34.89
C SER A 144 2.24 7.60 35.48
N GLY A 145 3.03 8.40 34.76
CA GLY A 145 4.42 8.76 35.11
C GLY A 145 5.46 7.69 34.77
N GLY A 146 5.04 6.50 34.35
CA GLY A 146 5.90 5.41 33.93
C GLY A 146 6.48 5.63 32.53
N THR A 147 7.67 5.07 32.30
CA THR A 147 8.33 5.10 30.99
C THR A 147 8.87 3.72 30.64
N ALA A 148 8.48 3.19 29.48
CA ALA A 148 9.16 2.05 28.86
C ALA A 148 10.03 2.54 27.69
N THR A 149 11.25 2.04 27.58
CA THR A 149 12.19 2.43 26.51
C THR A 149 12.86 1.23 25.88
N GLY A 150 12.85 1.16 24.54
CA GLY A 150 13.32 0.00 23.82
C GLY A 150 12.39 -1.21 24.01
N GLY A 151 12.94 -2.38 23.74
CA GLY A 151 12.23 -3.65 23.91
C GLY A 151 11.30 -3.99 22.75
N THR A 152 10.69 -5.17 22.86
CA THR A 152 9.92 -5.77 21.77
C THR A 152 8.60 -6.32 22.30
N ILE A 153 7.48 -5.89 21.70
CA ILE A 153 6.15 -6.45 21.92
C ILE A 153 5.93 -7.52 20.84
N ASN A 154 6.30 -8.75 21.17
CA ASN A 154 6.37 -9.92 20.27
C ASN A 154 5.11 -10.81 20.43
N GLY A 155 3.98 -10.42 19.83
CA GLY A 155 2.69 -11.09 20.00
C GLY A 155 2.00 -10.87 21.35
N GLY A 156 2.62 -10.13 22.26
CA GLY A 156 2.03 -9.69 23.52
C GLY A 156 1.32 -8.33 23.41
N SER A 157 0.93 -7.77 24.55
CA SER A 157 0.25 -6.47 24.61
C SER A 157 0.99 -5.45 25.46
N ALA A 158 1.04 -4.21 24.99
CA ALA A 158 1.46 -3.03 25.74
C ALA A 158 0.31 -2.03 25.86
N TYR A 159 0.00 -1.59 27.08
CA TYR A 159 -0.97 -0.53 27.36
C TYR A 159 -0.25 0.69 27.92
N VAL A 160 -0.39 1.86 27.28
CA VAL A 160 0.24 3.11 27.68
C VAL A 160 -0.84 4.06 28.19
N ASP A 161 -0.85 4.31 29.50
CA ASP A 161 -1.88 5.10 30.17
C ASP A 161 -1.58 6.61 30.18
N ALA A 162 -2.54 7.39 30.67
CA ALA A 162 -2.41 8.84 30.75
C ALA A 162 -1.13 9.28 31.47
N SER A 163 -0.38 10.20 30.84
CA SER A 163 0.95 10.67 31.29
C SER A 163 2.05 9.60 31.33
N ALA A 164 1.86 8.46 30.68
CA ALA A 164 2.89 7.45 30.48
C ALA A 164 3.55 7.58 29.10
N THR A 165 4.71 6.96 28.94
CA THR A 165 5.48 7.04 27.69
C THR A 165 6.05 5.70 27.26
N LEU A 166 5.89 5.38 25.97
CA LEU A 166 6.54 4.28 25.28
C LEU A 166 7.54 4.84 24.26
N ASN A 167 8.83 4.59 24.42
CA ASN A 167 9.88 5.13 23.54
C ASN A 167 10.63 4.00 22.84
N SER A 168 10.86 4.14 21.53
CA SER A 168 11.78 3.29 20.77
C SER A 168 11.48 1.79 20.85
N ALA A 169 10.23 1.41 21.05
CA ALA A 169 9.81 0.02 21.10
C ALA A 169 9.55 -0.54 19.70
N THR A 170 9.79 -1.83 19.51
CA THR A 170 9.37 -2.57 18.32
C THR A 170 8.11 -3.38 18.64
N VAL A 171 7.05 -3.25 17.84
CA VAL A 171 5.84 -4.07 17.93
C VAL A 171 5.86 -5.05 16.75
N ALA A 172 5.84 -6.35 17.03
CA ALA A 172 6.06 -7.39 16.02
C ALA A 172 5.19 -8.64 16.28
N ASN A 173 5.07 -9.51 15.28
CA ASN A 173 4.47 -10.84 15.37
C ASN A 173 3.08 -10.86 16.01
N ASN A 174 2.15 -10.04 15.51
CA ASN A 174 0.81 -9.85 16.07
C ASN A 174 0.77 -9.15 17.44
N GLY A 175 1.87 -8.47 17.81
CA GLY A 175 1.90 -7.63 19.00
C GLY A 175 0.95 -6.43 18.89
N LEU A 176 0.45 -5.99 20.03
CA LEU A 176 -0.44 -4.83 20.12
C LEU A 176 0.14 -3.81 21.12
N ALA A 177 0.28 -2.56 20.69
CA ALA A 177 0.53 -1.44 21.58
C ALA A 177 -0.67 -0.47 21.52
N VAL A 178 -1.20 -0.07 22.68
CA VAL A 178 -2.34 0.83 22.80
C VAL A 178 -1.93 2.09 23.56
N VAL A 179 -2.07 3.25 22.91
CA VAL A 179 -1.74 4.57 23.46
C VAL A 179 -3.03 5.27 23.83
N SER A 180 -3.28 5.40 25.13
CA SER A 180 -4.51 5.99 25.68
C SER A 180 -4.47 7.52 25.71
N ALA A 181 -5.60 8.14 26.08
CA ALA A 181 -5.71 9.59 26.21
C ALA A 181 -4.63 10.16 27.15
N GLY A 182 -3.88 11.17 26.69
CA GLY A 182 -2.79 11.80 27.43
C GLY A 182 -1.51 10.98 27.52
N ALA A 183 -1.43 9.83 26.84
CA ALA A 183 -0.22 9.01 26.71
C ALA A 183 0.59 9.38 25.45
N SER A 184 1.87 9.00 25.45
CA SER A 184 2.77 9.24 24.31
C SER A 184 3.51 7.98 23.88
N ALA A 185 3.60 7.75 22.57
CA ALA A 185 4.48 6.78 21.94
C ALA A 185 5.45 7.48 20.99
N ASN A 186 6.76 7.33 21.17
CA ASN A 186 7.77 8.00 20.35
C ASN A 186 8.72 7.00 19.70
N ASN A 187 9.00 7.18 18.42
CA ASN A 187 9.93 6.38 17.63
C ASN A 187 9.61 4.88 17.68
N VAL A 188 8.32 4.53 17.68
CA VAL A 188 7.88 3.13 17.70
C VAL A 188 7.97 2.56 16.29
N THR A 189 8.53 1.35 16.15
CA THR A 189 8.53 0.60 14.90
C THR A 189 7.45 -0.47 14.96
N VAL A 190 6.58 -0.51 13.96
CA VAL A 190 5.52 -1.52 13.82
C VAL A 190 5.85 -2.43 12.63
N GLU A 191 6.06 -3.71 12.92
CA GLU A 191 6.49 -4.74 11.96
C GLU A 191 5.37 -5.75 11.69
N THR A 192 5.74 -6.89 11.08
CA THR A 192 4.85 -7.92 10.52
C THR A 192 3.65 -8.28 11.39
N ASN A 193 2.46 -7.95 10.87
CA ASN A 193 1.14 -8.21 11.44
C ASN A 193 0.89 -7.57 12.82
N ALA A 194 1.73 -6.63 13.24
CA ALA A 194 1.59 -5.96 14.52
C ALA A 194 0.81 -4.65 14.40
N SER A 195 0.33 -4.13 15.52
CA SER A 195 -0.52 -2.94 15.54
C SER A 195 -0.13 -1.95 16.64
N LEU A 196 -0.05 -0.67 16.27
CA LEU A 196 -0.05 0.45 17.21
C LEU A 196 -1.39 1.19 17.09
N ALA A 197 -2.18 1.17 18.16
CA ALA A 197 -3.46 1.88 18.25
C ALA A 197 -3.30 3.16 19.08
N VAL A 198 -3.46 4.31 18.43
CA VAL A 198 -3.44 5.64 19.07
C VAL A 198 -4.87 6.09 19.29
N ASN A 199 -5.37 5.88 20.51
CA ASN A 199 -6.75 6.24 20.86
C ASN A 199 -6.93 7.77 20.94
N SER A 200 -8.18 8.21 20.98
CA SER A 200 -8.51 9.64 21.13
C SER A 200 -7.77 10.27 22.32
N GLY A 201 -7.09 11.39 22.06
CA GLY A 201 -6.24 12.09 23.03
C GLY A 201 -4.85 11.49 23.25
N GLY A 202 -4.53 10.32 22.69
CA GLY A 202 -3.19 9.74 22.66
C GLY A 202 -2.34 10.36 21.54
N VAL A 203 -1.02 10.33 21.69
CA VAL A 203 -0.08 10.92 20.74
C VAL A 203 0.99 9.92 20.34
N ALA A 204 1.20 9.73 19.04
CA ALA A 204 2.35 9.03 18.48
C ALA A 204 3.25 9.99 17.69
N SER A 205 4.57 9.84 17.79
CA SER A 205 5.52 10.64 17.01
C SER A 205 6.70 9.81 16.50
N GLY A 206 7.11 10.02 15.25
CA GLY A 206 8.25 9.30 14.66
C GLY A 206 7.99 7.81 14.43
N THR A 207 6.72 7.41 14.30
CA THR A 207 6.36 6.01 14.09
C THR A 207 6.84 5.53 12.72
N ILE A 208 7.44 4.35 12.68
CA ILE A 208 7.82 3.67 11.43
C ILE A 208 6.89 2.46 11.27
N VAL A 209 6.15 2.41 10.16
CA VAL A 209 5.25 1.30 9.84
C VAL A 209 5.85 0.51 8.68
N SER A 210 6.27 -0.72 8.93
CA SER A 210 6.96 -1.61 7.97
C SER A 210 6.06 -2.79 7.54
N SER A 211 6.60 -3.77 6.80
CA SER A 211 5.88 -4.86 6.11
C SER A 211 4.72 -5.46 6.91
N ASN A 212 3.49 -5.17 6.50
CA ASN A 212 2.23 -5.61 7.13
C ASN A 212 2.01 -5.11 8.58
N GLY A 213 2.70 -4.06 9.01
CA GLY A 213 2.43 -3.34 10.24
C GLY A 213 1.24 -2.39 10.09
N GLY A 214 0.47 -2.22 11.16
CA GLY A 214 -0.68 -1.33 11.22
C GLY A 214 -0.52 -0.20 12.23
N LEU A 215 -0.84 1.03 11.83
CA LEU A 215 -1.02 2.17 12.72
C LEU A 215 -2.46 2.69 12.61
N ALA A 216 -3.24 2.56 13.67
CA ALA A 216 -4.57 3.15 13.76
C ALA A 216 -4.55 4.43 14.59
N VAL A 217 -5.08 5.52 14.04
CA VAL A 217 -4.99 6.86 14.61
C VAL A 217 -6.39 7.43 14.83
N SER A 218 -6.90 7.33 16.05
CA SER A 218 -8.06 8.10 16.53
C SER A 218 -7.65 9.30 17.38
N GLY A 219 -6.38 9.37 17.80
CA GLY A 219 -5.74 10.52 18.45
C GLY A 219 -4.92 11.34 17.46
N SER A 220 -3.64 11.54 17.76
CA SER A 220 -2.72 12.28 16.88
C SER A 220 -1.45 11.47 16.56
N ALA A 221 -1.07 11.42 15.30
CA ALA A 221 0.20 10.88 14.83
C ALA A 221 1.01 11.97 14.11
N ALA A 222 2.30 12.06 14.40
CA ALA A 222 3.19 13.03 13.77
C ALA A 222 4.48 12.38 13.25
N ASN A 223 4.97 12.81 12.09
CA ASN A 223 6.23 12.34 11.50
C ASN A 223 6.24 10.82 11.28
N THR A 224 5.12 10.27 10.79
CA THR A 224 4.99 8.84 10.50
C THR A 224 5.66 8.50 9.18
N THR A 225 6.49 7.45 9.15
CA THR A 225 7.03 6.86 7.92
C THR A 225 6.30 5.56 7.62
N VAL A 226 5.77 5.42 6.41
CA VAL A 226 5.02 4.24 5.96
C VAL A 226 5.82 3.58 4.84
N ASN A 227 6.34 2.40 5.11
CA ASN A 227 7.14 1.61 4.16
C ASN A 227 6.28 0.57 3.45
N ASN A 228 6.91 -0.23 2.57
CA ASN A 228 6.25 -1.27 1.79
C ASN A 228 5.31 -2.15 2.64
N SER A 229 4.07 -2.29 2.19
CA SER A 229 2.97 -3.01 2.85
C SER A 229 2.59 -2.50 4.25
N GLY A 230 3.16 -1.40 4.70
CA GLY A 230 2.74 -0.71 5.92
C GLY A 230 1.42 0.01 5.70
N VAL A 231 0.55 -0.01 6.71
CA VAL A 231 -0.78 0.61 6.65
C VAL A 231 -0.97 1.59 7.78
N VAL A 232 -1.34 2.83 7.44
CA VAL A 232 -1.84 3.83 8.39
C VAL A 232 -3.32 4.06 8.14
N GLU A 233 -4.13 3.93 9.18
CA GLU A 233 -5.55 4.25 9.18
C GLU A 233 -5.80 5.42 10.12
N ILE A 234 -6.22 6.55 9.57
CA ILE A 234 -6.62 7.73 10.31
C ILE A 234 -8.13 7.67 10.46
N ASN A 235 -8.56 7.26 11.65
CA ASN A 235 -9.96 7.10 11.97
C ASN A 235 -10.66 8.44 12.13
N SER A 236 -12.00 8.41 12.16
CA SER A 236 -12.83 9.55 12.52
C SER A 236 -12.34 10.25 13.80
N GLY A 237 -12.13 11.57 13.73
CA GLY A 237 -11.56 12.39 14.81
C GLY A 237 -10.04 12.31 14.97
N GLY A 238 -9.38 11.40 14.26
CA GLY A 238 -7.92 11.26 14.24
C GLY A 238 -7.23 12.31 13.39
N THR A 239 -5.95 12.56 13.68
CA THR A 239 -5.10 13.48 12.91
C THR A 239 -3.74 12.84 12.64
N ALA A 240 -3.28 12.82 11.39
CA ALA A 240 -1.89 12.47 11.07
C ALA A 240 -1.22 13.60 10.29
N THR A 241 0.00 14.00 10.65
CA THR A 241 0.75 15.07 9.96
C THR A 241 2.24 14.76 9.86
N GLY A 242 2.91 15.29 8.84
CA GLY A 242 4.30 14.97 8.54
C GLY A 242 4.46 13.51 8.08
N THR A 243 3.43 12.96 7.43
CA THR A 243 3.45 11.56 7.02
C THR A 243 4.28 11.42 5.74
N THR A 244 5.21 10.48 5.71
CA THR A 244 5.96 10.10 4.50
C THR A 244 5.52 8.71 4.07
N VAL A 245 5.02 8.59 2.84
CA VAL A 245 4.50 7.34 2.27
C VAL A 245 5.45 6.87 1.19
N ASN A 246 6.27 5.89 1.52
CA ASN A 246 7.23 5.28 0.60
C ASN A 246 6.54 4.25 -0.30
N SER A 247 7.29 3.72 -1.27
CA SER A 247 6.81 2.68 -2.20
C SER A 247 6.15 1.50 -1.47
N GLY A 248 4.93 1.16 -1.89
CA GLY A 248 4.10 0.11 -1.31
C GLY A 248 3.44 0.46 0.04
N GLY A 249 3.71 1.65 0.60
CA GLY A 249 3.07 2.16 1.80
C GLY A 249 1.67 2.71 1.52
N ASN A 250 0.76 2.55 2.47
CA ASN A 250 -0.64 2.93 2.30
C ASN A 250 -1.14 3.79 3.48
N VAL A 251 -1.77 4.91 3.17
CA VAL A 251 -2.45 5.76 4.16
C VAL A 251 -3.91 5.93 3.80
N TYR A 252 -4.78 5.75 4.78
CA TYR A 252 -6.22 5.92 4.60
C TYR A 252 -6.77 6.88 5.64
N ALA A 253 -7.47 7.91 5.17
CA ALA A 253 -8.10 8.92 6.00
C ALA A 253 -9.62 8.76 5.91
N ASP A 254 -10.25 8.34 7.00
CA ASP A 254 -11.70 8.13 7.08
C ASP A 254 -12.48 9.45 7.17
N ALA A 255 -13.80 9.38 7.03
CA ALA A 255 -14.67 10.54 7.22
C ALA A 255 -14.44 11.19 8.61
N ASN A 256 -14.36 12.53 8.64
CA ASN A 256 -14.08 13.34 9.82
C ASN A 256 -12.67 13.15 10.42
N SER A 257 -11.75 12.51 9.69
CA SER A 257 -10.32 12.51 10.03
C SER A 257 -9.61 13.73 9.43
N ILE A 258 -8.41 14.02 9.93
CA ILE A 258 -7.54 15.07 9.41
C ILE A 258 -6.26 14.46 8.86
N LEU A 259 -6.07 14.60 7.55
CA LEU A 259 -4.79 14.37 6.88
C LEU A 259 -4.04 15.71 6.82
N GLY A 260 -2.94 15.80 7.56
CA GLY A 260 -2.04 16.94 7.55
C GLY A 260 -1.06 16.88 6.39
N THR A 261 0.06 17.58 6.56
CA THR A 261 1.17 17.54 5.58
C THR A 261 1.60 16.09 5.32
N THR A 262 1.64 15.70 4.05
CA THR A 262 1.95 14.32 3.64
C THR A 262 2.78 14.34 2.37
N THR A 263 3.84 13.54 2.30
CA THR A 263 4.61 13.29 1.08
C THR A 263 4.35 11.87 0.60
N VAL A 264 3.99 11.72 -0.67
CA VAL A 264 3.69 10.45 -1.31
C VAL A 264 4.74 10.21 -2.39
N SER A 265 5.67 9.31 -2.10
CA SER A 265 6.72 8.92 -3.03
C SER A 265 6.22 7.90 -4.05
N ASN A 266 7.05 7.61 -5.05
CA ASN A 266 6.76 6.61 -6.08
C ASN A 266 6.28 5.27 -5.49
N GLY A 267 5.11 4.80 -5.94
CA GLY A 267 4.46 3.58 -5.48
C GLY A 267 3.78 3.68 -4.11
N GLY A 268 3.90 4.82 -3.42
CA GLY A 268 3.15 5.13 -2.21
C GLY A 268 1.72 5.55 -2.55
N GLN A 269 0.77 5.25 -1.66
CA GLN A 269 -0.66 5.49 -1.93
C GLN A 269 -1.35 6.14 -0.74
N ILE A 270 -2.21 7.12 -1.03
CA ILE A 270 -3.14 7.67 -0.05
C ILE A 270 -4.58 7.62 -0.55
N SER A 271 -5.53 7.48 0.38
CA SER A 271 -6.94 7.76 0.09
C SER A 271 -7.61 8.52 1.22
N ALA A 272 -8.21 9.67 0.88
CA ALA A 272 -9.03 10.47 1.76
C ALA A 272 -10.51 10.30 1.38
N ALA A 273 -11.27 9.67 2.28
CA ALA A 273 -12.69 9.42 2.09
C ALA A 273 -13.51 10.71 2.08
N SER A 274 -14.78 10.61 1.65
CA SER A 274 -15.73 11.71 1.76
C SER A 274 -15.80 12.24 3.20
N GLY A 275 -15.63 13.55 3.37
CA GLY A 275 -15.65 14.20 4.68
C GLY A 275 -14.35 14.09 5.49
N ALA A 276 -13.30 13.44 4.97
CA ALA A 276 -11.95 13.64 5.49
C ALA A 276 -11.49 15.06 5.16
N THR A 277 -10.64 15.67 6.02
CA THR A 277 -10.11 17.02 5.80
C THR A 277 -8.61 16.97 5.54
N ILE A 278 -8.17 17.54 4.42
CA ILE A 278 -6.76 17.85 4.20
C ILE A 278 -6.49 19.23 4.82
N SER A 279 -5.67 19.27 5.88
CA SER A 279 -5.37 20.51 6.62
C SER A 279 -4.08 21.20 6.16
N GLY A 280 -3.27 20.54 5.33
CA GLY A 280 -2.01 21.06 4.81
C GLY A 280 -1.84 20.76 3.31
N THR A 281 -0.60 20.47 2.91
CA THR A 281 -0.26 20.07 1.54
C THR A 281 0.01 18.57 1.48
N VAL A 282 -0.64 17.89 0.55
CA VAL A 282 -0.25 16.56 0.09
C VAL A 282 0.67 16.73 -1.11
N THR A 283 1.94 16.39 -0.97
CA THR A 283 2.91 16.40 -2.06
C THR A 283 2.94 15.02 -2.70
N ILE A 284 2.72 14.93 -4.00
CA ILE A 284 2.77 13.69 -4.78
C ILE A 284 3.99 13.77 -5.69
N GLU A 285 4.95 12.86 -5.51
CA GLU A 285 6.08 12.69 -6.42
C GLU A 285 5.67 11.78 -7.60
N ASP A 286 6.36 11.89 -8.74
CA ASP A 286 6.11 11.04 -9.92
C ASP A 286 6.00 9.54 -9.56
N GLY A 287 4.82 8.96 -9.84
CA GLY A 287 4.47 7.57 -9.54
C GLY A 287 3.82 7.33 -8.17
N GLY A 288 3.67 8.35 -7.33
CA GLY A 288 2.81 8.31 -6.15
C GLY A 288 1.33 8.46 -6.54
N SER A 289 0.42 7.98 -5.68
CA SER A 289 -1.02 8.09 -5.94
C SER A 289 -1.82 8.62 -4.75
N ALA A 290 -2.89 9.36 -5.08
CA ALA A 290 -3.81 9.91 -4.10
C ALA A 290 -5.24 9.87 -4.64
N THR A 291 -6.16 9.29 -3.88
CA THR A 291 -7.61 9.45 -4.13
C THR A 291 -8.20 10.38 -3.08
N ILE A 292 -8.76 11.50 -3.51
CA ILE A 292 -9.38 12.49 -2.62
C ILE A 292 -10.81 12.79 -3.03
N TRP A 293 -11.65 13.14 -2.06
CA TRP A 293 -13.00 13.61 -2.33
C TRP A 293 -13.05 15.13 -2.57
N ASN A 294 -14.02 15.58 -3.35
CA ASN A 294 -14.20 16.99 -3.70
C ASN A 294 -14.28 17.94 -2.49
N ASN A 295 -14.72 17.44 -1.33
CA ASN A 295 -14.88 18.21 -0.10
C ASN A 295 -13.66 18.17 0.83
N ALA A 296 -12.53 17.56 0.44
CA ALA A 296 -11.38 17.37 1.31
C ALA A 296 -10.70 18.68 1.77
N GLY A 297 -10.69 19.72 0.93
CA GLY A 297 -10.01 20.99 1.22
C GLY A 297 -8.49 20.89 1.07
N GLY A 298 -7.76 21.82 1.69
CA GLY A 298 -6.29 21.86 1.67
C GLY A 298 -5.70 22.03 0.28
N SER A 299 -4.48 21.51 0.08
CA SER A 299 -3.80 21.56 -1.21
C SER A 299 -3.14 20.22 -1.57
N VAL A 300 -3.07 19.94 -2.86
CA VAL A 300 -2.24 18.90 -3.44
C VAL A 300 -1.18 19.56 -4.30
N ASP A 301 0.08 19.18 -4.11
CA ASP A 301 1.22 19.65 -4.90
C ASP A 301 1.78 18.49 -5.72
N LEU A 302 1.67 18.58 -7.04
CA LEU A 302 2.21 17.59 -7.97
C LEU A 302 3.68 17.94 -8.25
N GLN A 303 4.61 17.09 -7.83
CA GLN A 303 6.03 17.27 -8.10
C GLN A 303 6.49 16.40 -9.25
N GLY A 304 7.17 17.03 -10.20
CA GLY A 304 7.47 16.43 -11.49
C GLY A 304 6.50 16.91 -12.54
N ASP A 305 6.56 16.28 -13.70
CA ASP A 305 5.75 16.66 -14.87
C ASP A 305 4.93 15.46 -15.38
N THR A 306 4.88 14.34 -14.65
CA THR A 306 4.29 13.07 -15.13
C THR A 306 3.40 12.37 -14.09
N ASN A 307 2.83 13.13 -13.15
CA ASN A 307 1.97 12.61 -12.10
C ASN A 307 0.63 12.16 -12.66
N THR A 308 0.39 10.85 -12.70
CA THR A 308 -0.89 10.29 -13.16
C THR A 308 -1.73 9.69 -12.04
N GLY A 309 -1.27 9.78 -10.79
CA GLY A 309 -1.87 9.09 -9.65
C GLY A 309 -2.94 9.85 -8.87
N LEU A 310 -3.29 11.09 -9.27
CA LEU A 310 -4.30 11.89 -8.56
C LEU A 310 -5.72 11.59 -9.09
N VAL A 311 -6.57 11.07 -8.22
CA VAL A 311 -7.98 10.77 -8.48
C VAL A 311 -8.88 11.64 -7.61
N ILE A 312 -9.83 12.33 -8.23
CA ILE A 312 -10.84 13.15 -7.56
C ILE A 312 -12.20 12.46 -7.63
N SER A 313 -12.78 12.18 -6.46
CA SER A 313 -14.11 11.58 -6.31
C SER A 313 -15.17 12.59 -5.89
N GLY A 314 -16.45 12.24 -6.07
CA GLY A 314 -17.59 13.04 -5.61
C GLY A 314 -18.03 14.15 -6.57
N LEU A 315 -17.60 14.12 -7.83
CA LEU A 315 -17.92 15.13 -8.85
C LEU A 315 -18.87 14.65 -9.97
N ALA A 316 -19.27 13.37 -9.98
CA ALA A 316 -20.12 12.79 -11.03
C ALA A 316 -21.46 13.53 -11.23
N SER A 317 -22.01 14.14 -10.17
CA SER A 317 -23.23 14.95 -10.23
C SER A 317 -22.99 16.46 -10.41
N GLY A 318 -21.75 16.90 -10.64
CA GLY A 318 -21.35 18.30 -10.57
C GLY A 318 -20.84 18.72 -9.18
N GLY A 319 -20.25 19.92 -9.09
CA GLY A 319 -19.75 20.49 -7.85
C GLY A 319 -18.45 21.30 -8.01
N THR A 320 -17.83 21.64 -6.89
CA THR A 320 -16.53 22.32 -6.85
C THR A 320 -15.57 21.52 -6.00
N LEU A 321 -14.36 21.31 -6.52
CA LEU A 321 -13.26 20.74 -5.74
C LEU A 321 -12.73 21.79 -4.78
N ASN A 322 -12.85 21.57 -3.47
CA ASN A 322 -12.34 22.51 -2.45
C ASN A 322 -10.81 22.48 -2.31
N THR A 323 -10.17 21.41 -2.77
CA THR A 323 -8.71 21.25 -2.76
C THR A 323 -8.06 22.08 -3.87
N VAL A 324 -6.97 22.78 -3.54
CA VAL A 324 -6.17 23.52 -4.52
C VAL A 324 -5.04 22.63 -5.04
N ILE A 325 -5.00 22.42 -6.35
CA ILE A 325 -3.95 21.64 -7.01
C ILE A 325 -2.87 22.60 -7.54
N SER A 326 -1.62 22.40 -7.12
CA SER A 326 -0.43 23.10 -7.61
C SER A 326 0.53 22.13 -8.29
N GLY A 327 1.55 22.67 -8.97
CA GLY A 327 2.57 21.87 -9.66
C GLY A 327 2.13 21.25 -10.97
N PHE A 328 0.81 21.26 -11.26
CA PHE A 328 0.24 20.66 -12.47
C PHE A 328 0.88 21.17 -13.77
N ASN A 329 1.42 20.25 -14.56
CA ASN A 329 1.93 20.46 -15.90
C ASN A 329 1.12 19.66 -16.93
N GLY A 330 0.30 20.35 -17.72
CA GLY A 330 -0.50 19.78 -18.81
C GLY A 330 0.12 19.90 -20.22
N ALA A 331 1.42 20.20 -20.33
CA ALA A 331 2.01 20.70 -21.58
C ALA A 331 2.22 19.64 -22.70
N SER A 332 2.15 18.34 -22.41
CA SER A 332 2.35 17.25 -23.40
C SER A 332 1.74 15.91 -22.97
N ALA A 333 0.83 15.29 -23.74
CA ALA A 333 0.16 14.01 -23.42
C ALA A 333 1.05 12.80 -23.09
N SER A 334 2.35 12.86 -23.35
CA SER A 334 3.32 11.81 -23.02
C SER A 334 3.97 11.97 -21.67
N ASN A 335 4.12 13.22 -21.27
CA ASN A 335 4.87 13.67 -20.10
C ASN A 335 4.11 14.87 -19.53
N SER A 336 2.87 14.62 -19.13
CA SER A 336 2.04 15.59 -18.43
C SER A 336 1.44 14.93 -17.21
N ASP A 337 1.18 15.75 -16.21
CA ASP A 337 0.32 15.36 -15.11
C ASP A 337 -1.10 15.07 -15.62
N SER A 338 -1.76 14.10 -15.01
CA SER A 338 -3.16 13.78 -15.26
C SER A 338 -3.94 13.73 -13.95
N ILE A 339 -5.18 14.21 -14.00
CA ILE A 339 -6.10 14.18 -12.88
C ILE A 339 -7.33 13.37 -13.32
N GLU A 340 -7.57 12.24 -12.67
CA GLU A 340 -8.76 11.43 -12.92
C GLU A 340 -9.96 12.02 -12.17
N LEU A 341 -11.11 12.12 -12.84
CA LEU A 341 -12.38 12.47 -12.22
C LEU A 341 -13.25 11.21 -12.15
N ALA A 342 -13.28 10.57 -10.98
CA ALA A 342 -13.99 9.31 -10.79
C ALA A 342 -15.49 9.49 -11.08
N GLY A 343 -16.01 8.66 -12.01
CA GLY A 343 -17.41 8.65 -12.41
C GLY A 343 -17.83 9.75 -13.39
N VAL A 344 -16.87 10.47 -14.01
CA VAL A 344 -17.14 11.47 -15.06
C VAL A 344 -16.49 11.00 -16.35
N LYS A 345 -17.29 10.75 -17.40
CA LYS A 345 -16.78 10.38 -18.72
C LYS A 345 -16.55 11.62 -19.58
N ALA A 346 -15.63 11.57 -20.52
CA ALA A 346 -15.39 12.63 -21.48
C ALA A 346 -16.65 12.94 -22.32
N ALA A 347 -17.42 11.91 -22.68
CA ALA A 347 -18.70 12.05 -23.38
C ALA A 347 -19.77 12.81 -22.57
N ASP A 348 -19.64 12.84 -21.24
CA ASP A 348 -20.56 13.58 -20.37
C ASP A 348 -20.22 15.07 -20.34
N VAL A 349 -19.08 15.52 -20.88
CA VAL A 349 -18.67 16.92 -20.86
C VAL A 349 -19.04 17.63 -22.16
N SER A 350 -19.95 18.60 -22.08
CA SER A 350 -20.45 19.37 -23.23
C SER A 350 -19.57 20.56 -23.61
N SER A 351 -18.93 21.19 -22.63
CA SER A 351 -18.01 22.30 -22.86
C SER A 351 -17.06 22.48 -21.67
N VAL A 352 -15.94 23.15 -21.93
CA VAL A 352 -14.97 23.51 -20.90
C VAL A 352 -14.62 24.97 -21.03
N THR A 353 -14.54 25.64 -19.89
CA THR A 353 -14.23 27.07 -19.79
C THR A 353 -13.24 27.32 -18.66
N TYR A 354 -12.61 28.48 -18.66
CA TYR A 354 -11.70 28.92 -17.60
C TYR A 354 -12.30 30.15 -16.91
N PRO A 355 -13.01 29.97 -15.77
CA PRO A 355 -13.57 31.10 -15.02
C PRO A 355 -12.50 32.07 -14.51
N SER A 356 -11.28 31.57 -14.28
CA SER A 356 -10.10 32.34 -13.89
C SER A 356 -8.83 31.65 -14.39
N ALA A 357 -7.65 32.24 -14.14
CA ALA A 357 -6.37 31.63 -14.48
C ALA A 357 -6.10 30.30 -13.73
N ASP A 358 -6.72 30.14 -12.56
CA ASP A 358 -6.49 29.02 -11.62
C ASP A 358 -7.69 28.07 -11.52
N GLN A 359 -8.65 28.19 -12.45
CA GLN A 359 -9.85 27.38 -12.44
C GLN A 359 -10.21 26.89 -13.83
N VAL A 360 -10.63 25.63 -13.88
CA VAL A 360 -11.27 25.03 -15.05
C VAL A 360 -12.68 24.58 -14.67
N LYS A 361 -13.65 24.88 -15.54
CA LYS A 361 -15.05 24.48 -15.38
C LYS A 361 -15.47 23.57 -16.53
N LEU A 362 -15.89 22.36 -16.19
CA LEU A 362 -16.48 21.38 -17.11
C LEU A 362 -18.01 21.49 -17.00
N THR A 363 -18.70 21.83 -18.07
CA THR A 363 -20.17 21.79 -18.11
C THR A 363 -20.61 20.45 -18.65
N LEU A 364 -21.35 19.69 -17.83
CA LEU A 364 -21.83 18.37 -18.16
C LEU A 364 -23.06 18.43 -19.08
N SER A 365 -23.31 17.37 -19.84
CA SER A 365 -24.45 17.20 -20.75
C SER A 365 -25.80 17.23 -20.03
N ASN A 366 -25.81 16.98 -18.71
CA ASN A 366 -26.98 17.11 -17.85
C ASN A 366 -27.25 18.56 -17.37
N GLY A 367 -26.40 19.52 -17.73
CA GLY A 367 -26.50 20.93 -17.36
C GLY A 367 -25.81 21.32 -16.04
N ASN A 368 -25.24 20.36 -15.31
CA ASN A 368 -24.46 20.64 -14.10
C ASN A 368 -23.02 21.04 -14.45
N ASP A 369 -22.37 21.76 -13.53
CA ASP A 369 -20.98 22.21 -13.68
C ASP A 369 -20.07 21.50 -12.67
N ILE A 370 -18.87 21.10 -13.12
CA ILE A 370 -17.73 20.72 -12.28
C ILE A 370 -16.71 21.85 -12.33
N THR A 371 -16.23 22.33 -11.19
CA THR A 371 -15.14 23.31 -11.11
C THR A 371 -13.95 22.73 -10.36
N LEU A 372 -12.77 22.74 -10.99
CA LEU A 372 -11.51 22.33 -10.39
C LEU A 372 -10.65 23.57 -10.10
N ASN A 373 -10.00 23.60 -8.95
CA ASN A 373 -9.04 24.63 -8.57
C ASN A 373 -7.61 24.13 -8.87
N ILE A 374 -7.06 24.51 -10.02
CA ILE A 374 -5.74 24.09 -10.49
C ILE A 374 -4.95 25.35 -10.83
N VAL A 375 -3.88 25.61 -10.09
CA VAL A 375 -3.07 26.83 -10.22
C VAL A 375 -2.48 26.93 -11.63
N GLY A 376 -2.73 28.05 -12.31
CA GLY A 376 -2.21 28.34 -13.65
C GLY A 376 -2.80 27.51 -14.79
N VAL A 377 -3.88 26.77 -14.56
CA VAL A 377 -4.48 25.82 -15.53
C VAL A 377 -4.79 26.43 -16.90
N SER A 378 -5.12 27.74 -16.97
CA SER A 378 -5.39 28.40 -18.25
C SER A 378 -4.18 28.45 -19.19
N ASN A 379 -2.97 28.26 -18.67
CA ASN A 379 -1.73 28.29 -19.45
C ASN A 379 -1.40 26.95 -20.11
N TYR A 380 -1.96 25.84 -19.61
CA TYR A 380 -1.57 24.49 -20.02
C TYR A 380 -2.57 23.86 -21.01
N GLY A 381 -3.84 24.29 -20.99
CA GLY A 381 -4.89 23.58 -21.72
C GLY A 381 -5.39 22.34 -20.95
N PHE A 382 -6.38 21.64 -21.51
CA PHE A 382 -6.80 20.33 -21.02
C PHE A 382 -7.09 19.41 -22.22
N THR A 383 -6.86 18.12 -22.01
CA THR A 383 -7.34 17.04 -22.87
C THR A 383 -8.26 16.18 -22.02
N LEU A 384 -9.51 16.02 -22.45
CA LEU A 384 -10.42 15.05 -21.82
C LEU A 384 -10.25 13.72 -22.53
N ALA A 385 -10.08 12.65 -21.75
CA ALA A 385 -10.41 11.31 -22.21
C ALA A 385 -10.87 10.47 -21.02
N ASP A 386 -11.36 9.28 -21.30
CA ASP A 386 -11.98 8.39 -20.33
C ASP A 386 -10.91 7.64 -19.52
N GLY A 387 -11.04 7.49 -18.19
CA GLY A 387 -10.15 6.63 -17.36
C GLY A 387 -10.45 5.15 -17.56
N SER A 388 -9.44 4.27 -17.39
CA SER A 388 -9.42 2.80 -17.66
C SER A 388 -10.72 2.07 -17.29
N ASP A 389 -11.82 2.07 -18.07
CA ASP A 389 -12.11 1.89 -19.51
C ASP A 389 -11.37 2.70 -20.61
N GLY A 390 -10.51 3.69 -20.34
CA GLY A 390 -9.79 4.44 -21.39
C GLY A 390 -8.48 5.21 -21.11
N TRP A 391 -7.74 5.06 -19.99
CA TRP A 391 -6.42 5.71 -19.88
C TRP A 391 -5.27 4.74 -19.59
N LEU A 392 -4.45 4.53 -20.63
CA LEU A 392 -3.07 4.99 -20.64
C LEU A 392 -2.72 5.33 -22.09
N SER A 393 -2.51 6.60 -22.45
CA SER A 393 -1.87 6.91 -23.73
C SER A 393 -0.37 6.72 -23.53
N TYR A 394 0.13 5.49 -23.65
CA TYR A 394 1.47 5.46 -24.22
C TYR A 394 1.29 5.82 -25.67
N GLU A 395 2.01 6.84 -26.06
CA GLU A 395 1.88 7.40 -27.38
C GLU A 395 2.39 6.36 -28.38
N VAL A 396 1.62 6.10 -29.43
CA VAL A 396 1.92 5.15 -30.53
C VAL A 396 3.00 5.74 -31.43
N CYS A 397 4.28 5.50 -31.17
CA CYS A 397 5.33 6.27 -31.84
C CYS A 397 6.43 5.40 -32.42
N PHE A 398 7.03 5.94 -33.47
CA PHE A 398 8.27 5.44 -34.03
C PHE A 398 9.45 6.14 -33.39
N LEU A 399 10.47 5.40 -32.98
CA LEU A 399 11.73 6.03 -32.54
C LEU A 399 12.51 6.53 -33.76
N SER A 400 13.44 7.46 -33.51
CA SER A 400 14.36 7.96 -34.54
C SER A 400 15.02 6.80 -35.30
N GLY A 401 15.06 6.90 -36.63
CA GLY A 401 15.65 5.88 -37.50
C GLY A 401 14.70 4.75 -37.93
N SER A 402 13.44 4.74 -37.50
CA SER A 402 12.40 3.90 -38.11
C SER A 402 12.15 4.30 -39.56
N MET A 403 12.09 3.32 -40.46
CA MET A 403 12.01 3.56 -41.90
C MET A 403 10.58 3.35 -42.42
N ILE A 404 9.91 4.42 -42.80
CA ILE A 404 8.54 4.40 -43.32
C ILE A 404 8.55 4.22 -44.85
N ARG A 405 7.74 3.29 -45.36
CA ARG A 405 7.65 3.00 -46.78
C ARG A 405 6.93 4.12 -47.53
N THR A 406 7.59 4.68 -48.54
CA THR A 406 7.02 5.60 -49.54
C THR A 406 7.04 4.94 -50.93
N PRO A 407 6.29 5.45 -51.92
CA PRO A 407 6.34 4.95 -53.29
C PRO A 407 7.75 4.98 -53.91
N GLU A 408 8.58 5.93 -53.50
CA GLU A 408 9.95 6.15 -53.99
C GLU A 408 11.02 5.35 -53.23
N GLY A 409 10.66 4.74 -52.09
CA GLY A 409 11.59 3.99 -51.23
C GLY A 409 11.30 4.20 -49.75
N ASP A 410 12.19 3.72 -48.89
CA ASP A 410 12.01 3.87 -47.44
C ASP A 410 12.63 5.20 -46.98
N VAL A 411 11.87 5.97 -46.19
CA VAL A 411 12.28 7.28 -45.65
C VAL A 411 12.31 7.20 -44.13
N ALA A 412 13.38 7.70 -43.49
CA ALA A 412 13.44 7.74 -42.04
C ALA A 412 12.35 8.64 -41.47
N VAL A 413 11.70 8.22 -40.39
CA VAL A 413 10.51 8.90 -39.84
C VAL A 413 10.77 10.36 -39.48
N GLU A 414 11.98 10.67 -38.99
CA GLU A 414 12.41 12.04 -38.66
C GLU A 414 12.54 12.97 -39.88
N ASN A 415 12.55 12.43 -41.10
CA ASN A 415 12.67 13.18 -42.35
C ASN A 415 11.35 13.30 -43.12
N LEU A 416 10.28 12.64 -42.66
CA LEU A 416 8.95 12.76 -43.29
C LEU A 416 8.37 14.15 -43.09
N GLN A 417 7.73 14.66 -44.13
CA GLN A 417 7.09 15.98 -44.14
C GLN A 417 5.61 15.87 -44.51
N ILE A 418 4.84 16.88 -44.11
CA ILE A 418 3.44 17.01 -44.53
C ILE A 418 3.39 17.14 -46.06
N GLY A 419 2.54 16.32 -46.68
CA GLY A 419 2.39 16.23 -48.13
C GLY A 419 3.16 15.06 -48.75
N ASP A 420 4.12 14.46 -48.05
CA ASP A 420 4.79 13.25 -48.50
C ASP A 420 3.78 12.10 -48.67
N GLN A 421 4.07 11.18 -49.58
CA GLN A 421 3.24 10.00 -49.83
C GLN A 421 3.80 8.81 -49.07
N VAL A 422 2.96 8.15 -48.28
CA VAL A 422 3.31 6.87 -47.63
C VAL A 422 2.50 5.74 -48.24
N VAL A 423 3.10 4.54 -48.29
CA VAL A 423 2.42 3.33 -48.72
C VAL A 423 1.55 2.83 -47.57
N ALA A 424 0.24 2.91 -47.78
CA ALA A 424 -0.76 2.29 -46.93
C ALA A 424 -1.16 0.92 -47.52
N PHE A 425 -1.47 -0.04 -46.66
CA PHE A 425 -1.94 -1.37 -47.05
C PHE A 425 -3.45 -1.49 -46.82
N ASP A 426 -4.20 -1.56 -47.92
CA ASP A 426 -5.62 -1.90 -47.90
C ASP A 426 -5.75 -3.42 -47.70
N TRP A 427 -5.87 -3.84 -46.45
CA TRP A 427 -5.95 -5.24 -46.06
C TRP A 427 -7.27 -5.91 -46.47
N GLN A 428 -8.33 -5.14 -46.74
CA GLN A 428 -9.62 -5.67 -47.18
C GLN A 428 -9.57 -6.10 -48.65
N ASN A 429 -8.84 -5.34 -49.47
CA ASN A 429 -8.65 -5.63 -50.89
C ASN A 429 -7.28 -6.23 -51.22
N ASN A 430 -6.44 -6.45 -50.20
CA ASN A 430 -5.08 -6.99 -50.28
C ASN A 430 -4.20 -6.24 -51.30
N LYS A 431 -4.16 -4.90 -51.18
CA LYS A 431 -3.47 -4.03 -52.14
C LYS A 431 -2.79 -2.84 -51.45
N ASP A 432 -1.62 -2.46 -51.94
CA ASP A 432 -0.96 -1.22 -51.55
C ASP A 432 -1.63 0.00 -52.22
N THR A 433 -1.90 1.02 -51.41
CA THR A 433 -2.39 2.35 -51.81
C THR A 433 -1.42 3.43 -51.33
N SER A 434 -1.51 4.62 -51.92
CA SER A 434 -0.68 5.78 -51.54
C SER A 434 -1.55 6.80 -50.84
N HIS A 435 -1.16 7.19 -49.63
CA HIS A 435 -1.90 8.15 -48.81
C HIS A 435 -0.99 9.32 -48.44
N PRO A 436 -1.48 10.57 -48.55
CA PRO A 436 -0.71 11.74 -48.13
C PRO A 436 -0.55 11.76 -46.61
N VAL A 437 0.65 12.09 -46.15
CA VAL A 437 0.93 12.48 -44.77
C VAL A 437 0.29 13.84 -44.53
N VAL A 438 -0.69 13.90 -43.64
CA VAL A 438 -1.36 15.15 -43.25
C VAL A 438 -0.76 15.76 -41.99
N TRP A 439 0.08 14.99 -41.28
CA TRP A 439 0.76 15.45 -40.07
C TRP A 439 1.95 14.59 -39.70
N VAL A 440 2.96 15.25 -39.13
CA VAL A 440 4.07 14.59 -38.45
C VAL A 440 4.26 15.29 -37.10
N GLY A 441 4.31 14.53 -36.03
CA GLY A 441 4.55 15.03 -34.67
C GLY A 441 5.88 14.53 -34.13
N LYS A 442 6.63 15.38 -33.41
CA LYS A 442 7.84 15.00 -32.67
C LYS A 442 7.71 15.33 -31.19
N THR A 443 8.19 14.43 -30.33
CA THR A 443 8.42 14.71 -28.91
C THR A 443 9.54 13.82 -28.35
N HIS A 444 9.80 13.91 -27.04
CA HIS A 444 10.92 13.28 -26.35
C HIS A 444 10.46 12.53 -25.09
N ALA A 445 10.94 11.31 -24.86
CA ALA A 445 10.64 10.48 -23.69
C ALA A 445 11.89 10.30 -22.82
N THR A 446 11.68 10.23 -21.50
CA THR A 446 12.68 9.81 -20.51
C THR A 446 12.10 8.67 -19.68
N VAL A 447 12.89 7.61 -19.49
CA VAL A 447 12.46 6.40 -18.78
C VAL A 447 12.35 6.62 -17.27
N ARG A 448 11.29 6.03 -16.69
CA ARG A 448 10.96 6.00 -15.26
C ARG A 448 11.26 4.62 -14.67
N ALA A 449 12.54 4.33 -14.41
CA ALA A 449 13.02 2.99 -14.04
C ALA A 449 12.42 2.38 -12.75
N GLY A 450 11.70 3.17 -11.93
CA GLY A 450 11.00 2.69 -10.73
C GLY A 450 9.58 2.16 -10.98
N LEU A 451 9.03 2.36 -12.17
CA LEU A 451 7.74 1.80 -12.56
C LEU A 451 7.90 0.40 -13.16
N PRO A 452 6.82 -0.40 -13.26
CA PRO A 452 6.88 -1.64 -14.01
C PRO A 452 7.27 -1.39 -15.48
N ASP A 453 7.90 -2.36 -16.13
CA ASP A 453 8.56 -2.14 -17.44
C ASP A 453 7.62 -1.59 -18.53
N ASP A 454 6.36 -2.04 -18.52
CA ASP A 454 5.31 -1.56 -19.41
C ASP A 454 4.90 -0.11 -19.14
N GLU A 455 5.13 0.40 -17.93
CA GLU A 455 4.81 1.77 -17.49
C GLU A 455 6.02 2.70 -17.37
N ALA A 456 7.23 2.12 -17.34
CA ALA A 456 8.48 2.84 -17.19
C ALA A 456 8.87 3.67 -18.43
N GLY A 457 8.17 3.53 -19.55
CA GLY A 457 8.47 4.26 -20.78
C GLY A 457 9.70 3.74 -21.52
N TYR A 458 10.11 2.49 -21.26
CA TYR A 458 11.09 1.82 -22.10
C TYR A 458 10.53 1.62 -23.51
N PRO A 459 11.34 1.81 -24.58
CA PRO A 459 10.89 1.44 -25.91
C PRO A 459 10.87 -0.09 -26.04
N VAL A 460 9.94 -0.59 -26.84
CA VAL A 460 9.90 -1.99 -27.27
C VAL A 460 10.81 -2.15 -28.48
N ARG A 461 11.81 -3.02 -28.36
CA ARG A 461 12.64 -3.49 -29.46
C ARG A 461 12.07 -4.79 -30.00
N ILE A 462 11.83 -4.80 -31.30
CA ILE A 462 11.45 -5.98 -32.08
C ILE A 462 12.65 -6.31 -32.95
N LEU A 463 13.28 -7.46 -32.71
CA LEU A 463 14.46 -7.87 -33.46
C LEU A 463 14.12 -8.09 -34.95
N LYS A 464 15.13 -7.93 -35.79
CA LYS A 464 15.07 -8.39 -37.17
C LYS A 464 14.55 -9.84 -37.23
N ASP A 465 13.68 -10.13 -38.20
CA ASP A 465 13.08 -11.45 -38.46
C ASP A 465 12.16 -11.99 -37.34
N ALA A 466 11.85 -11.18 -36.30
CA ALA A 466 11.05 -11.57 -35.13
C ALA A 466 9.62 -12.02 -35.46
N ILE A 467 9.02 -11.46 -36.51
CA ILE A 467 7.61 -11.71 -36.86
C ILE A 467 7.50 -12.74 -37.98
N ALA A 468 8.26 -12.54 -39.06
CA ALA A 468 8.37 -13.43 -40.21
C ALA A 468 9.75 -13.25 -40.87
N ASP A 469 10.09 -14.08 -41.86
CA ASP A 469 11.37 -13.95 -42.57
C ASP A 469 11.42 -12.57 -43.25
N GLY A 470 12.38 -11.74 -42.87
CA GLY A 470 12.50 -10.35 -43.31
C GLY A 470 11.54 -9.36 -42.65
N VAL A 471 10.85 -9.73 -41.57
CA VAL A 471 9.86 -8.87 -40.90
C VAL A 471 10.08 -8.82 -39.38
N PRO A 472 10.47 -7.66 -38.82
CA PRO A 472 11.00 -6.50 -39.54
C PRO A 472 12.35 -6.86 -40.23
N TYR A 473 12.73 -6.12 -41.27
CA TYR A 473 13.99 -6.41 -42.01
C TYR A 473 15.25 -5.91 -41.28
N LYS A 474 15.05 -5.13 -40.22
CA LYS A 474 16.03 -4.63 -39.25
C LYS A 474 15.38 -4.60 -37.87
N ASP A 475 16.16 -4.41 -36.81
CA ASP A 475 15.58 -4.14 -35.50
C ASP A 475 14.72 -2.87 -35.57
N MET A 476 13.49 -3.00 -35.08
CA MET A 476 12.49 -1.95 -35.02
C MET A 476 12.34 -1.49 -33.57
N LEU A 477 12.28 -0.18 -33.38
CA LEU A 477 12.08 0.45 -32.07
C LEU A 477 10.80 1.28 -32.10
N ILE A 478 9.87 0.91 -31.25
CA ILE A 478 8.58 1.57 -31.08
C ILE A 478 8.24 1.71 -29.61
N THR A 479 7.28 2.55 -29.29
CA THR A 479 6.74 2.64 -27.93
C THR A 479 5.83 1.45 -27.59
N PRO A 480 5.56 1.18 -26.30
CA PRO A 480 4.80 0.00 -25.87
C PRO A 480 3.37 -0.10 -26.43
N GLU A 481 2.67 1.01 -26.63
CA GLU A 481 1.29 0.98 -27.17
C GLU A 481 1.23 0.97 -28.69
N HIS A 482 2.36 1.12 -29.38
CA HIS A 482 2.33 1.20 -30.83
C HIS A 482 1.75 -0.09 -31.41
N CYS A 483 0.65 0.01 -32.16
CA CYS A 483 -0.01 -1.18 -32.66
C CYS A 483 0.64 -1.72 -33.92
N LEU A 484 0.88 -3.03 -33.88
CA LEU A 484 1.28 -3.83 -35.02
C LEU A 484 0.03 -4.47 -35.65
N PHE A 485 0.02 -4.59 -36.97
CA PHE A 485 -1.11 -5.12 -37.70
C PHE A 485 -0.98 -6.64 -37.93
N PHE A 486 -1.93 -7.41 -37.42
CA PHE A 486 -2.00 -8.86 -37.52
C PHE A 486 -3.40 -9.34 -37.84
N GLU A 487 -3.53 -10.16 -38.88
CA GLU A 487 -4.78 -10.88 -39.21
C GLU A 487 -6.04 -9.97 -39.20
N GLY A 488 -5.92 -8.73 -39.71
CA GLY A 488 -7.03 -7.77 -39.76
C GLY A 488 -7.24 -6.92 -38.50
N LYS A 489 -6.31 -6.94 -37.54
CA LYS A 489 -6.43 -6.28 -36.23
C LYS A 489 -5.15 -5.55 -35.86
N PHE A 490 -5.30 -4.48 -35.07
CA PHE A 490 -4.20 -3.79 -34.42
C PHE A 490 -3.96 -4.35 -33.01
N VAL A 491 -2.72 -4.73 -32.72
CA VAL A 491 -2.30 -5.29 -31.42
C VAL A 491 -1.15 -4.46 -30.85
N PRO A 492 -1.27 -3.93 -29.63
CA PRO A 492 -0.19 -3.16 -29.00
C PRO A 492 1.09 -3.97 -28.80
N ALA A 493 2.24 -3.36 -29.05
CA ALA A 493 3.55 -4.01 -28.96
C ALA A 493 3.85 -4.60 -27.57
N ARG A 494 3.45 -3.93 -26.47
CA ARG A 494 3.63 -4.39 -25.09
C ARG A 494 3.08 -5.79 -24.87
N MET A 495 1.96 -6.11 -25.53
CA MET A 495 1.26 -7.37 -25.33
C MET A 495 1.94 -8.54 -26.04
N LEU A 496 2.96 -8.25 -26.85
CA LEU A 496 3.75 -9.20 -27.62
C LEU A 496 5.18 -9.35 -27.05
N VAL A 497 5.52 -8.68 -25.95
CA VAL A 497 6.85 -8.71 -25.33
C VAL A 497 7.13 -10.09 -24.74
N ASN A 498 7.90 -10.92 -25.44
CA ASN A 498 8.29 -12.26 -24.99
C ASN A 498 9.63 -12.29 -24.24
N GLY A 499 10.34 -11.16 -24.17
CA GLY A 499 11.62 -11.06 -23.47
C GLY A 499 12.82 -11.58 -24.28
N VAL A 500 12.62 -12.07 -25.50
CA VAL A 500 13.66 -12.69 -26.34
C VAL A 500 13.77 -12.00 -27.69
N SER A 501 12.74 -12.10 -28.54
CA SER A 501 12.70 -11.45 -29.87
C SER A 501 11.94 -10.11 -29.86
N ILE A 502 11.10 -9.90 -28.84
CA ILE A 502 10.38 -8.66 -28.58
C ILE A 502 10.55 -8.34 -27.09
N PHE A 503 11.21 -7.24 -26.76
CA PHE A 503 11.52 -6.90 -25.38
C PHE A 503 11.62 -5.39 -25.12
N TYR A 504 11.42 -4.99 -23.87
CA TYR A 504 11.71 -3.63 -23.42
C TYR A 504 13.22 -3.39 -23.42
N ASP A 505 13.69 -2.45 -24.23
CA ASP A 505 15.12 -2.15 -24.31
C ASP A 505 15.55 -1.22 -23.18
N LYS A 506 15.93 -1.85 -22.05
CA LYS A 506 16.39 -1.14 -20.86
C LYS A 506 17.73 -0.42 -21.02
N SER A 507 18.43 -0.60 -22.15
CA SER A 507 19.64 0.17 -22.45
C SER A 507 19.34 1.60 -22.91
N ILE A 508 18.10 1.86 -23.35
CA ILE A 508 17.64 3.17 -23.79
C ILE A 508 16.85 3.82 -22.66
N THR A 509 17.42 4.85 -22.03
CA THR A 509 16.79 5.57 -20.91
C THR A 509 16.18 6.91 -21.31
N SER A 510 16.34 7.33 -22.57
CA SER A 510 15.79 8.57 -23.14
C SER A 510 15.86 8.50 -24.67
N TYR A 511 14.83 8.99 -25.36
CA TYR A 511 14.74 8.93 -26.83
C TYR A 511 13.77 9.96 -27.43
N ASP A 512 14.08 10.40 -28.66
CA ASP A 512 13.15 11.14 -29.53
C ASP A 512 12.26 10.17 -30.32
N TYR A 513 10.99 10.53 -30.47
CA TYR A 513 10.04 9.73 -31.22
C TYR A 513 9.02 10.58 -32.00
N TYR A 514 8.39 9.93 -32.97
CA TYR A 514 7.62 10.57 -34.04
C TYR A 514 6.29 9.86 -34.29
N HIS A 515 5.32 10.65 -34.73
CA HIS A 515 4.04 10.19 -35.26
C HIS A 515 3.89 10.58 -36.72
N VAL A 516 3.19 9.74 -37.48
CA VAL A 516 2.84 9.98 -38.87
C VAL A 516 1.35 9.78 -39.04
N GLU A 517 0.60 10.85 -39.32
CA GLU A 517 -0.83 10.80 -39.59
C GLU A 517 -1.08 10.89 -41.09
N THR A 518 -1.98 10.05 -41.58
CA THR A 518 -2.52 10.10 -42.94
C THR A 518 -3.95 10.66 -42.92
N GLU A 519 -4.46 11.11 -44.07
CA GLU A 519 -5.80 11.72 -44.17
C GLU A 519 -6.91 10.86 -43.51
N GLN A 520 -6.82 9.55 -43.70
CA GLN A 520 -7.58 8.53 -42.97
C GLN A 520 -6.61 7.68 -42.13
N HIS A 521 -7.06 7.17 -40.99
CA HIS A 521 -6.27 6.20 -40.24
C HIS A 521 -5.97 5.01 -41.15
N SER A 522 -4.71 4.62 -41.25
CA SER A 522 -4.22 3.67 -42.25
C SER A 522 -3.33 2.61 -41.61
N VAL A 523 -3.28 1.43 -42.24
CA VAL A 523 -2.20 0.45 -41.99
C VAL A 523 -1.01 0.89 -42.85
N ILE A 524 0.10 1.28 -42.25
CA ILE A 524 1.32 1.70 -42.96
C ILE A 524 2.43 0.67 -42.78
N ARG A 525 3.52 0.81 -43.53
CA ARG A 525 4.67 -0.10 -43.43
C ARG A 525 5.90 0.61 -42.89
N ALA A 526 6.42 0.13 -41.76
CA ALA A 526 7.59 0.65 -41.06
C ALA A 526 8.60 -0.48 -40.81
N ASP A 527 9.86 -0.30 -41.22
CA ASP A 527 10.94 -1.31 -41.11
C ASP A 527 10.54 -2.69 -41.69
N GLY A 528 9.61 -2.70 -42.66
CA GLY A 528 9.03 -3.90 -43.28
C GLY A 528 7.78 -4.46 -42.57
N MET A 529 7.52 -4.02 -41.34
CA MET A 529 6.36 -4.42 -40.53
C MET A 529 5.13 -3.59 -40.87
N LEU A 530 3.94 -4.20 -40.86
CA LEU A 530 2.68 -3.47 -40.97
C LEU A 530 2.28 -2.94 -39.59
N THR A 531 2.02 -1.64 -39.49
CA THR A 531 1.70 -0.94 -38.26
C THR A 531 0.57 0.05 -38.48
N GLU A 532 0.08 0.64 -37.41
CA GLU A 532 -0.85 1.77 -37.53
C GLU A 532 -0.14 3.07 -37.93
N SER A 533 -0.86 3.95 -38.64
CA SER A 533 -0.58 5.39 -38.67
C SER A 533 -1.08 6.04 -37.37
N TYR A 534 -0.85 7.33 -37.16
CA TYR A 534 -1.44 8.03 -36.02
C TYR A 534 -2.95 8.22 -36.18
N LEU A 535 -3.72 7.87 -35.14
CA LEU A 535 -5.12 8.22 -34.98
C LEU A 535 -5.24 9.39 -33.99
N ASP A 536 -5.68 10.55 -34.46
CA ASP A 536 -5.87 11.72 -33.59
C ASP A 536 -7.14 11.57 -32.73
N THR A 537 -7.00 10.87 -31.60
CA THR A 537 -8.04 10.75 -30.58
C THR A 537 -8.12 11.98 -29.66
N GLY A 538 -7.51 13.10 -30.07
CA GLY A 538 -7.48 14.36 -29.31
C GLY A 538 -6.15 14.67 -28.63
N ASN A 539 -5.15 13.80 -28.77
CA ASN A 539 -3.80 13.92 -28.18
C ASN A 539 -2.80 14.69 -29.05
N ARG A 540 -3.19 15.16 -30.25
CA ARG A 540 -2.27 15.80 -31.23
C ARG A 540 -1.61 17.10 -30.75
N ARG A 541 -2.19 17.76 -29.73
CA ARG A 541 -1.68 19.02 -29.15
C ARG A 541 -0.38 18.86 -28.35
N SER A 542 0.04 17.62 -28.14
CA SER A 542 1.16 17.21 -27.28
C SER A 542 2.51 17.19 -27.98
N PHE A 543 2.52 17.40 -29.30
CA PHE A 543 3.67 17.21 -30.17
C PHE A 543 4.06 18.52 -30.84
N ARG A 544 5.38 18.70 -31.05
CA ARG A 544 5.88 19.80 -31.86
C ARG A 544 5.78 19.44 -33.34
N GLN A 545 5.27 20.36 -34.14
CA GLN A 545 5.24 20.27 -35.61
C GLN A 545 6.28 21.26 -36.19
N GLU A 546 7.23 20.78 -37.00
CA GLU A 546 8.12 21.67 -37.75
C GLU A 546 7.48 22.09 -39.08
N GLY A 547 7.41 23.41 -39.34
CA GLY A 547 6.91 23.99 -40.59
C GLY A 547 5.98 25.20 -40.40
N SER A 548 5.83 26.02 -41.45
CA SER A 548 5.08 27.29 -41.45
C SER A 548 3.56 27.15 -41.68
N VAL A 549 3.00 25.95 -41.54
CA VAL A 549 1.57 25.66 -41.78
C VAL A 549 0.90 25.23 -40.48
N VAL A 550 0.01 26.07 -39.95
CA VAL A 550 -0.86 25.75 -38.81
C VAL A 550 -2.07 24.97 -39.34
N SER A 551 -2.19 23.69 -38.96
CA SER A 551 -3.41 22.90 -39.20
C SER A 551 -4.45 23.26 -38.12
N LEU A 552 -5.64 23.71 -38.53
CA LEU A 552 -6.77 23.96 -37.63
C LEU A 552 -7.37 22.61 -37.21
N GLY A 553 -7.33 22.30 -35.91
CA GLY A 553 -7.68 21.00 -35.34
C GLY A 553 -9.03 20.43 -35.79
N GLY A 554 -9.02 19.14 -36.16
CA GLY A 554 -10.21 18.36 -36.46
C GLY A 554 -10.95 17.90 -35.19
N LYS A 555 -12.13 17.29 -35.36
CA LYS A 555 -12.79 16.57 -34.25
C LYS A 555 -11.91 15.39 -33.82
N PRO A 556 -11.82 15.10 -32.50
CA PRO A 556 -11.20 13.86 -32.01
C PRO A 556 -11.85 12.65 -32.69
N ARG A 557 -11.02 11.71 -33.12
CA ARG A 557 -11.43 10.44 -33.73
C ARG A 557 -11.55 9.34 -32.68
N SER A 558 -12.25 8.25 -32.99
CA SER A 558 -12.34 7.08 -32.11
C SER A 558 -11.85 5.81 -32.81
N TRP A 559 -11.44 4.82 -32.01
CA TRP A 559 -11.04 3.52 -32.54
C TRP A 559 -12.20 2.76 -33.17
N GLU A 560 -13.41 2.97 -32.66
CA GLU A 560 -14.63 2.30 -33.10
C GLU A 560 -15.13 2.79 -34.46
N GLU A 561 -14.98 4.09 -34.72
CA GLU A 561 -15.58 4.73 -35.91
C GLU A 561 -14.54 5.05 -37.00
N ASP A 562 -13.31 5.39 -36.62
CA ASP A 562 -12.34 6.00 -37.54
C ASP A 562 -11.11 5.13 -37.81
N ALA A 563 -10.92 4.01 -37.10
CA ALA A 563 -9.70 3.21 -37.25
C ALA A 563 -9.68 2.36 -38.54
N ALA A 564 -8.50 2.25 -39.17
CA ALA A 564 -8.27 1.41 -40.36
C ALA A 564 -8.59 -0.08 -40.15
N ALA A 565 -8.46 -0.52 -38.91
CA ALA A 565 -8.74 -1.87 -38.43
C ALA A 565 -9.08 -1.79 -36.93
N PRO A 566 -9.82 -2.76 -36.38
CA PRO A 566 -10.15 -2.78 -34.96
C PRO A 566 -8.91 -3.00 -34.08
N LEU A 567 -8.83 -2.26 -32.97
CA LEU A 567 -7.92 -2.58 -31.86
C LEU A 567 -8.33 -3.91 -31.23
N CYS A 568 -7.35 -4.77 -30.93
CA CYS A 568 -7.59 -6.07 -30.32
C CYS A 568 -6.65 -6.31 -29.14
N VAL A 569 -7.24 -6.21 -27.94
CA VAL A 569 -6.63 -6.57 -26.66
C VAL A 569 -7.24 -7.84 -26.06
N ASP A 570 -8.03 -8.57 -26.85
CA ASP A 570 -8.66 -9.82 -26.42
C ASP A 570 -7.61 -10.90 -26.18
N ARG A 571 -7.57 -11.41 -24.94
CA ARG A 571 -6.59 -12.40 -24.50
C ARG A 571 -6.54 -13.63 -25.41
N VAL A 572 -7.67 -14.16 -25.87
CA VAL A 572 -7.70 -15.41 -26.65
C VAL A 572 -6.95 -15.22 -27.97
N PHE A 573 -7.15 -14.08 -28.61
CA PHE A 573 -6.44 -13.72 -29.83
C PHE A 573 -4.96 -13.40 -29.58
N VAL A 574 -4.67 -12.53 -28.60
CA VAL A 574 -3.32 -12.01 -28.37
C VAL A 574 -2.39 -13.08 -27.78
N GLU A 575 -2.88 -13.93 -26.88
CA GLU A 575 -2.11 -15.06 -26.33
C GLU A 575 -1.74 -16.06 -27.44
N ALA A 576 -2.65 -16.36 -28.35
CA ALA A 576 -2.34 -17.26 -29.48
C ALA A 576 -1.28 -16.66 -30.41
N LEU A 577 -1.32 -15.35 -30.66
CA LEU A 577 -0.31 -14.64 -31.44
C LEU A 577 1.05 -14.62 -30.70
N PHE A 578 1.05 -14.27 -29.42
CA PHE A 578 2.22 -14.29 -28.55
C PHE A 578 2.94 -15.63 -28.61
N ARG A 579 2.21 -16.75 -28.44
CA ARG A 579 2.79 -18.11 -28.49
C ARG A 579 3.35 -18.48 -29.85
N LYS A 580 2.78 -17.98 -30.95
CA LYS A 580 3.34 -18.16 -32.31
C LYS A 580 4.70 -17.46 -32.43
N LEU A 581 4.81 -16.24 -31.89
CA LEU A 581 6.05 -15.45 -31.92
C LEU A 581 7.12 -16.01 -30.99
N GLU A 582 6.74 -16.48 -29.79
CA GLU A 582 7.61 -17.19 -28.85
C GLU A 582 8.20 -18.47 -29.48
N CYS A 583 7.37 -19.30 -30.13
CA CYS A 583 7.87 -20.51 -30.83
C CYS A 583 8.91 -20.20 -31.93
N ARG A 584 8.87 -19.00 -32.50
CA ARG A 584 9.76 -18.57 -33.59
C ARG A 584 11.16 -18.23 -33.10
N GLU A 585 11.37 -18.01 -31.80
CA GLU A 585 12.67 -17.72 -31.19
C GLU A 585 13.77 -18.71 -31.60
N ASN A 586 13.42 -19.99 -31.77
CA ASN A 586 14.36 -21.03 -32.21
C ASN A 586 14.98 -20.78 -33.61
N SER A 587 14.47 -19.81 -34.36
CA SER A 587 14.95 -19.45 -35.71
C SER A 587 15.76 -18.14 -35.74
N ILE A 588 15.98 -17.49 -34.59
CA ILE A 588 16.60 -16.17 -34.50
C ILE A 588 17.78 -16.22 -33.52
N ILE A 589 18.89 -15.54 -33.84
CA ILE A 589 20.03 -15.40 -32.92
C ILE A 589 19.65 -14.33 -31.89
N SER A 590 19.18 -14.76 -30.72
CA SER A 590 18.68 -13.90 -29.64
C SER A 590 19.77 -13.42 -28.68
N HIS A 591 19.45 -12.41 -27.87
CA HIS A 591 20.19 -12.08 -26.64
C HIS A 591 19.54 -12.85 -25.48
N GLU A 592 20.33 -13.55 -24.67
CA GLU A 592 19.84 -14.15 -23.42
C GLU A 592 19.56 -13.03 -22.40
N VAL A 593 18.28 -12.68 -22.22
CA VAL A 593 17.84 -11.91 -21.06
C VAL A 593 17.48 -12.92 -19.97
N PRO A 594 18.05 -12.81 -18.75
CA PRO A 594 17.68 -13.70 -17.65
C PRO A 594 16.19 -13.53 -17.34
N ALA A 595 15.41 -14.60 -17.49
CA ALA A 595 14.05 -14.63 -16.98
C ALA A 595 14.11 -14.54 -15.44
N LEU A 596 13.72 -13.40 -14.89
CA LEU A 596 13.42 -13.27 -13.47
C LEU A 596 12.30 -14.27 -13.16
N THR A 597 12.65 -15.34 -12.44
CA THR A 597 11.67 -16.33 -11.99
C THR A 597 11.00 -15.72 -10.76
N LEU A 598 9.92 -14.98 -10.97
CA LEU A 598 9.14 -14.45 -9.86
C LEU A 598 8.28 -15.58 -9.29
N THR A 599 8.39 -15.80 -7.98
CA THR A 599 7.58 -16.81 -7.28
C THR A 599 6.13 -16.35 -7.23
N GLN A 600 5.21 -17.21 -7.70
CA GLN A 600 3.77 -16.94 -7.65
C GLN A 600 3.10 -17.71 -6.51
N THR A 601 2.10 -17.09 -5.89
CA THR A 601 1.19 -17.75 -4.94
C THR A 601 -0.25 -17.54 -5.35
N HIS A 602 -1.11 -18.50 -4.97
CA HIS A 602 -2.57 -18.33 -5.04
C HIS A 602 -3.18 -17.97 -3.68
N ASP A 603 -2.36 -17.86 -2.63
CA ASP A 603 -2.82 -17.44 -1.31
C ASP A 603 -2.99 -15.92 -1.26
N PRO A 604 -4.23 -15.42 -1.09
CA PRO A 604 -4.47 -13.98 -0.98
C PRO A 604 -3.94 -13.36 0.31
N ASP A 605 -3.47 -14.12 1.32
CA ASP A 605 -3.24 -13.61 2.69
C ASP A 605 -4.44 -12.85 3.24
N LEU A 606 -5.67 -13.28 2.90
CA LEU A 606 -6.88 -12.51 3.17
C LEU A 606 -7.10 -12.32 4.68
N HIS A 607 -7.14 -11.07 5.12
CA HIS A 607 -7.41 -10.69 6.50
C HIS A 607 -8.21 -9.39 6.58
N LEU A 608 -8.75 -9.09 7.75
CA LEU A 608 -9.43 -7.82 8.00
C LEU A 608 -8.59 -6.93 8.90
N LEU A 609 -8.66 -5.63 8.69
CA LEU A 609 -8.24 -4.62 9.66
C LEU A 609 -9.49 -3.97 10.24
N THR A 610 -9.63 -3.93 11.56
CA THR A 610 -10.67 -3.13 12.21
C THR A 610 -10.30 -1.65 12.18
N GLN A 611 -11.28 -0.77 12.43
CA GLN A 611 -11.00 0.65 12.63
C GLN A 611 -10.03 0.93 13.80
N THR A 612 -9.69 -0.03 14.65
CA THR A 612 -8.68 0.14 15.70
C THR A 612 -7.31 -0.37 15.28
N GLY A 613 -7.14 -0.71 13.99
CA GLY A 613 -5.92 -1.28 13.42
C GLY A 613 -5.67 -2.72 13.82
N ALA A 614 -6.65 -3.42 14.40
CA ALA A 614 -6.46 -4.81 14.81
C ALA A 614 -6.63 -5.74 13.60
N VAL A 615 -5.64 -6.61 13.38
CA VAL A 615 -5.69 -7.65 12.35
C VAL A 615 -6.62 -8.78 12.81
N ILE A 616 -7.65 -9.09 12.02
CA ILE A 616 -8.54 -10.23 12.22
C ILE A 616 -8.28 -11.23 11.09
N ARG A 617 -7.68 -12.35 11.46
CA ARG A 617 -7.48 -13.50 10.57
C ARG A 617 -8.77 -14.32 10.44
N PRO A 618 -8.99 -15.01 9.31
CA PRO A 618 -10.21 -15.80 9.11
C PRO A 618 -10.28 -16.92 10.16
N MET A 619 -11.40 -16.98 10.88
CA MET A 619 -11.66 -18.06 11.85
C MET A 619 -12.01 -19.38 11.14
N ARG A 620 -12.48 -19.29 9.91
CA ARG A 620 -12.82 -20.43 9.06
C ARG A 620 -12.64 -20.05 7.59
N HIS A 621 -12.04 -20.95 6.83
CA HIS A 621 -11.93 -20.89 5.38
C HIS A 621 -12.32 -22.26 4.82
N SER A 622 -13.30 -22.30 3.92
CA SER A 622 -13.76 -23.52 3.26
C SER A 622 -14.11 -23.21 1.81
N GLY A 623 -13.21 -23.57 0.89
CA GLY A 623 -13.38 -23.24 -0.53
C GLY A 623 -13.41 -21.72 -0.73
N GLN A 624 -14.48 -21.20 -1.32
CA GLN A 624 -14.61 -19.77 -1.59
C GLN A 624 -15.13 -18.95 -0.39
N GLN A 625 -15.57 -19.60 0.70
CA GLN A 625 -16.14 -18.89 1.84
C GLN A 625 -15.11 -18.64 2.94
N TYR A 626 -15.00 -17.38 3.34
CA TYR A 626 -14.20 -16.90 4.46
C TYR A 626 -15.13 -16.37 5.54
N SER A 627 -14.88 -16.74 6.80
CA SER A 627 -15.59 -16.21 7.96
C SER A 627 -14.61 -15.60 8.96
N PHE A 628 -14.97 -14.45 9.51
CA PHE A 628 -14.19 -13.67 10.44
C PHE A 628 -15.03 -13.37 11.69
N MET A 629 -14.44 -13.51 12.87
CA MET A 629 -15.08 -13.11 14.11
C MET A 629 -14.77 -11.65 14.40
N LEU A 630 -15.80 -10.80 14.44
CA LEU A 630 -15.67 -9.37 14.67
C LEU A 630 -15.97 -9.03 16.14
N PRO A 631 -15.09 -8.23 16.79
CA PRO A 631 -15.34 -7.75 18.14
C PRO A 631 -16.52 -6.77 18.15
N ALA A 632 -17.11 -6.61 19.34
CA ALA A 632 -18.18 -5.64 19.52
C ALA A 632 -17.70 -4.20 19.26
N GLY A 633 -18.56 -3.38 18.68
CA GLY A 633 -18.24 -1.99 18.32
C GLY A 633 -17.46 -1.84 17.02
N THR A 634 -17.26 -2.89 16.24
CA THR A 634 -16.68 -2.79 14.88
C THR A 634 -17.67 -2.14 13.93
N GLN A 635 -17.36 -0.95 13.41
CA GLN A 635 -18.25 -0.16 12.54
C GLN A 635 -17.88 -0.30 11.06
N SER A 636 -16.60 -0.48 10.79
CA SER A 636 -16.04 -0.73 9.46
C SER A 636 -14.86 -1.70 9.61
N VAL A 637 -14.59 -2.41 8.53
CA VAL A 637 -13.35 -3.17 8.38
C VAL A 637 -12.73 -2.85 7.04
N ARG A 638 -11.41 -2.96 6.93
CA ARG A 638 -10.73 -3.04 5.64
C ARG A 638 -10.50 -4.51 5.30
N ILE A 639 -10.78 -4.88 4.06
CA ILE A 639 -10.48 -6.20 3.51
C ILE A 639 -9.11 -6.11 2.85
N VAL A 640 -8.12 -6.76 3.44
CA VAL A 640 -6.72 -6.71 3.00
C VAL A 640 -6.33 -8.04 2.41
N SER A 641 -5.71 -8.01 1.24
CA SER A 641 -5.14 -9.17 0.56
C SER A 641 -3.87 -8.76 -0.20
N ARG A 642 -3.06 -9.75 -0.58
CA ARG A 642 -2.12 -9.61 -1.69
C ARG A 642 -2.86 -9.07 -2.92
N ALA A 643 -2.17 -8.28 -3.72
CA ALA A 643 -2.67 -7.78 -5.00
C ALA A 643 -1.54 -7.77 -6.03
N SER A 644 -1.87 -8.08 -7.28
CA SER A 644 -0.92 -8.05 -8.39
C SER A 644 -1.63 -7.66 -9.68
N ARG A 645 -0.88 -7.20 -10.67
CA ARG A 645 -1.45 -6.86 -11.99
C ARG A 645 -1.63 -8.14 -12.81
N PRO A 646 -2.81 -8.41 -13.41
CA PRO A 646 -2.99 -9.57 -14.28
C PRO A 646 -1.94 -9.67 -15.40
N ALA A 647 -1.52 -8.54 -15.96
CA ALA A 647 -0.43 -8.47 -16.95
C ALA A 647 0.91 -9.05 -16.45
N ASP A 648 1.20 -8.96 -15.14
CA ASP A 648 2.46 -9.46 -14.56
C ASP A 648 2.41 -10.94 -14.20
N VAL A 649 1.25 -11.41 -13.76
CA VAL A 649 1.10 -12.77 -13.19
C VAL A 649 0.56 -13.78 -14.20
N ILE A 650 -0.22 -13.35 -15.18
CA ILE A 650 -0.71 -14.22 -16.27
C ILE A 650 0.21 -14.12 -17.48
N GLY A 651 0.63 -12.91 -17.82
CA GLY A 651 1.54 -12.62 -18.91
C GLY A 651 1.19 -11.35 -19.68
N PRO A 652 2.12 -10.85 -20.50
CA PRO A 652 2.00 -9.55 -21.19
C PRO A 652 0.83 -9.49 -22.18
N PHE A 653 0.36 -10.64 -22.68
CA PHE A 653 -0.82 -10.77 -23.54
C PHE A 653 -2.16 -10.50 -22.83
N VAL A 654 -2.13 -10.05 -21.57
CA VAL A 654 -3.29 -9.56 -20.80
C VAL A 654 -3.19 -8.05 -20.62
N ASP A 655 -4.25 -7.33 -20.98
CA ASP A 655 -4.28 -5.86 -20.93
C ASP A 655 -4.61 -5.27 -19.55
N ASP A 656 -5.25 -6.06 -18.66
CA ASP A 656 -5.61 -5.55 -17.35
C ASP A 656 -4.37 -5.34 -16.47
N ARG A 657 -4.04 -4.05 -16.27
CA ARG A 657 -2.88 -3.57 -15.49
C ARG A 657 -3.27 -3.05 -14.10
N ARG A 658 -4.53 -3.23 -13.69
CA ARG A 658 -4.96 -2.84 -12.33
C ARG A 658 -4.37 -3.80 -11.31
N HIS A 659 -4.03 -3.31 -10.13
CA HIS A 659 -3.70 -4.18 -9.00
C HIS A 659 -4.98 -4.87 -8.53
N MET A 660 -5.07 -6.19 -8.71
CA MET A 660 -6.24 -6.99 -8.38
C MET A 660 -5.99 -7.79 -7.11
N GLY A 661 -6.77 -7.51 -6.07
CA GLY A 661 -6.77 -8.26 -4.81
C GLY A 661 -7.68 -9.48 -4.92
N VAL A 662 -8.86 -9.41 -4.31
CA VAL A 662 -9.88 -10.48 -4.35
C VAL A 662 -11.19 -9.98 -4.94
N ALA A 663 -11.87 -10.83 -5.71
CA ALA A 663 -13.22 -10.59 -6.20
C ALA A 663 -14.22 -11.08 -5.16
N ILE A 664 -15.00 -10.18 -4.58
CA ILE A 664 -15.92 -10.52 -3.49
C ILE A 664 -17.36 -10.41 -3.99
N ALA A 665 -18.09 -11.52 -3.87
CA ALA A 665 -19.49 -11.62 -4.23
C ALA A 665 -20.38 -11.33 -3.01
N GLU A 666 -20.94 -12.35 -2.38
CA GLU A 666 -21.84 -12.16 -1.24
C GLU A 666 -21.07 -11.83 0.04
N ILE A 667 -21.60 -10.87 0.81
CA ILE A 667 -21.10 -10.51 2.14
C ILE A 667 -22.27 -10.51 3.12
N HIS A 668 -22.14 -11.29 4.19
CA HIS A 668 -23.13 -11.45 5.24
C HIS A 668 -22.54 -11.17 6.62
N LEU A 669 -23.22 -10.34 7.39
CA LEU A 669 -22.92 -10.13 8.80
C LEU A 669 -23.98 -10.82 9.66
N LEU A 670 -23.56 -11.78 10.47
CA LEU A 670 -24.40 -12.44 11.47
C LEU A 670 -24.17 -11.79 12.84
N SER A 671 -25.16 -11.09 13.38
CA SER A 671 -25.15 -10.45 14.71
C SER A 671 -26.40 -10.85 15.49
N ALA A 672 -26.27 -11.27 16.74
CA ALA A 672 -27.41 -11.62 17.63
C ALA A 672 -28.50 -12.53 17.00
N LYS A 673 -28.11 -13.50 16.16
CA LYS A 673 -28.98 -14.41 15.38
C LYS A 673 -29.75 -13.77 14.21
N GLN A 674 -29.43 -12.53 13.84
CA GLN A 674 -29.91 -11.86 12.63
C GLN A 674 -28.80 -11.81 11.58
N GLN A 675 -29.14 -12.12 10.34
CA GLN A 675 -28.22 -12.05 9.20
C GLN A 675 -28.53 -10.79 8.38
N HIS A 676 -27.49 -10.00 8.13
CA HIS A 676 -27.54 -8.75 7.40
C HIS A 676 -26.70 -8.88 6.13
N ASN A 677 -27.25 -8.50 4.98
CA ASN A 677 -26.51 -8.48 3.73
C ASN A 677 -25.80 -7.13 3.59
N ILE A 678 -24.50 -7.17 3.31
CA ILE A 678 -23.72 -5.96 3.04
C ILE A 678 -23.52 -5.87 1.53
N THR A 679 -24.05 -4.81 0.92
CA THR A 679 -24.03 -4.60 -0.53
C THR A 679 -23.31 -3.31 -0.94
N ALA A 680 -22.54 -2.71 -0.02
CA ALA A 680 -21.81 -1.46 -0.26
C ALA A 680 -20.86 -1.56 -1.45
N HIS A 681 -20.19 -2.71 -1.62
CA HIS A 681 -19.29 -2.98 -2.75
C HIS A 681 -20.02 -3.19 -4.09
N LEU A 682 -21.33 -3.42 -4.07
CA LEU A 682 -22.17 -3.60 -5.27
C LEU A 682 -22.88 -2.31 -5.71
N GLN A 683 -22.79 -1.23 -4.93
CA GLN A 683 -23.37 0.06 -5.32
C GLN A 683 -22.60 0.72 -6.46
N THR A 684 -23.23 1.67 -7.18
CA THR A 684 -22.58 2.47 -8.23
C THR A 684 -21.44 3.30 -7.65
N GLU A 685 -21.69 3.99 -6.53
CA GLU A 685 -20.64 4.62 -5.73
C GLU A 685 -20.11 3.60 -4.73
N LYS A 686 -18.87 3.17 -4.92
CA LYS A 686 -18.23 2.17 -4.05
C LYS A 686 -17.38 2.85 -2.98
N PRO A 687 -17.20 2.22 -1.81
CA PRO A 687 -16.20 2.66 -0.84
C PRO A 687 -14.79 2.64 -1.44
N THR A 688 -13.84 3.31 -0.78
CA THR A 688 -12.42 3.28 -1.15
C THR A 688 -11.88 1.85 -1.29
N GLY A 689 -11.06 1.61 -2.32
CA GLY A 689 -10.31 0.37 -2.52
C GLY A 689 -11.06 -0.71 -3.31
N TRP A 690 -12.22 -0.38 -3.86
CA TRP A 690 -12.98 -1.25 -4.76
C TRP A 690 -12.87 -0.76 -6.21
N HIS A 691 -12.63 -1.68 -7.14
CA HIS A 691 -12.62 -1.39 -8.57
C HIS A 691 -14.04 -1.30 -9.13
N ALA A 692 -14.23 -0.43 -10.13
CA ALA A 692 -15.41 -0.45 -10.97
C ALA A 692 -15.42 -1.75 -11.83
N THR A 693 -16.60 -2.31 -12.03
CA THR A 693 -16.79 -3.53 -12.81
C THR A 693 -18.19 -3.59 -13.40
N ASP A 694 -18.31 -4.21 -14.57
CA ASP A 694 -19.59 -4.54 -15.20
C ASP A 694 -20.32 -5.68 -14.49
N TRP A 695 -19.65 -6.34 -13.53
CA TRP A 695 -20.24 -7.39 -12.74
C TRP A 695 -21.25 -6.80 -11.75
N THR A 696 -22.48 -7.33 -11.76
CA THR A 696 -23.55 -6.89 -10.85
C THR A 696 -23.57 -7.67 -9.54
N ASP A 697 -22.88 -8.81 -9.50
CA ASP A 697 -22.90 -9.77 -8.40
C ASP A 697 -21.60 -9.78 -7.56
N CYS A 698 -20.56 -9.08 -7.99
CA CYS A 698 -19.30 -8.97 -7.24
C CYS A 698 -18.46 -7.78 -7.70
N ALA A 699 -17.46 -7.43 -6.88
CA ALA A 699 -16.48 -6.38 -7.18
C ALA A 699 -15.08 -6.83 -6.77
N TRP A 700 -14.06 -6.38 -7.53
CA TRP A 700 -12.67 -6.60 -7.19
C TRP A 700 -12.18 -5.57 -6.18
N THR A 701 -11.43 -6.01 -5.18
CA THR A 701 -10.62 -5.12 -4.33
C THR A 701 -9.32 -4.77 -5.04
N ASN A 702 -8.71 -3.64 -4.70
CA ASN A 702 -7.36 -3.29 -5.13
C ASN A 702 -6.24 -3.87 -4.23
N GLY A 703 -6.60 -4.80 -3.32
CA GLY A 703 -5.74 -5.30 -2.24
C GLY A 703 -6.06 -4.72 -0.86
N ASN A 704 -6.79 -3.60 -0.77
CA ASN A 704 -7.21 -3.02 0.51
C ASN A 704 -8.49 -2.19 0.36
N ALA A 705 -9.63 -2.80 0.70
CA ALA A 705 -10.95 -2.22 0.43
C ALA A 705 -11.76 -1.97 1.70
N VAL A 706 -12.37 -0.79 1.81
CA VAL A 706 -13.22 -0.43 2.94
C VAL A 706 -14.57 -1.15 2.84
N LEU A 707 -14.99 -1.80 3.92
CA LEU A 707 -16.31 -2.41 4.05
C LEU A 707 -17.03 -1.83 5.28
N PRO A 708 -17.98 -0.90 5.06
CA PRO A 708 -18.85 -0.42 6.13
C PRO A 708 -19.76 -1.55 6.64
N LEU A 709 -19.83 -1.72 7.97
CA LEU A 709 -20.66 -2.74 8.62
C LEU A 709 -21.95 -2.16 9.24
N GLY A 710 -22.08 -0.83 9.27
CA GLY A 710 -23.21 -0.13 9.87
C GLY A 710 -23.24 -0.22 11.39
N GLU A 711 -24.44 -0.07 11.97
CA GLU A 711 -24.64 -0.01 13.43
C GLU A 711 -24.87 -1.39 14.09
N ASP A 712 -24.83 -2.48 13.32
CA ASP A 712 -25.29 -3.82 13.74
C ASP A 712 -24.43 -4.48 14.83
N LEU A 713 -23.19 -4.00 15.02
CA LEU A 713 -22.27 -4.42 16.08
C LEU A 713 -22.16 -3.42 17.23
N LEU A 714 -22.94 -2.34 17.20
CA LEU A 714 -23.02 -1.39 18.32
C LEU A 714 -23.74 -2.03 19.52
N ASN A 715 -23.50 -1.49 20.72
CA ASN A 715 -24.07 -1.96 22.00
C ASN A 715 -23.57 -3.34 22.50
N GLY A 716 -22.29 -3.66 22.27
CA GLY A 716 -21.65 -4.83 22.89
C GLY A 716 -21.89 -6.16 22.17
N LYS A 717 -22.42 -6.14 20.94
CA LYS A 717 -22.69 -7.34 20.14
C LYS A 717 -21.47 -7.73 19.30
N MET A 718 -20.99 -8.96 19.43
CA MET A 718 -20.05 -9.56 18.48
C MET A 718 -20.78 -10.09 17.25
N GLY A 719 -20.07 -10.20 16.13
CA GLY A 719 -20.63 -10.73 14.90
C GLY A 719 -19.68 -11.64 14.14
N ILE A 720 -20.24 -12.43 13.22
CA ILE A 720 -19.47 -13.22 12.25
C ILE A 720 -19.70 -12.59 10.89
N LEU A 721 -18.64 -12.04 10.30
CA LEU A 721 -18.65 -11.59 8.92
C LEU A 721 -18.26 -12.77 8.03
N SER A 722 -19.10 -13.12 7.07
CA SER A 722 -18.82 -14.14 6.08
C SER A 722 -18.83 -13.52 4.69
N MET A 723 -17.87 -13.88 3.86
CA MET A 723 -17.76 -13.40 2.48
C MET A 723 -17.41 -14.52 1.52
N THR A 724 -17.95 -14.43 0.30
CA THR A 724 -17.70 -15.38 -0.78
C THR A 724 -16.71 -14.77 -1.78
N ILE A 725 -15.52 -15.36 -1.88
CA ILE A 725 -14.46 -14.96 -2.80
C ILE A 725 -14.67 -15.69 -4.12
N ARG A 726 -15.11 -14.96 -5.15
CA ARG A 726 -15.41 -15.52 -6.48
C ARG A 726 -14.13 -15.85 -7.26
N ALA A 727 -13.12 -15.00 -7.13
CA ALA A 727 -11.83 -15.12 -7.80
C ALA A 727 -10.74 -14.44 -6.97
N ALA A 728 -9.52 -14.95 -7.07
CA ALA A 728 -8.35 -14.47 -6.34
C ALA A 728 -7.08 -14.94 -7.08
N GLY A 729 -6.07 -14.07 -7.12
CA GLY A 729 -4.73 -14.37 -7.65
C GLY A 729 -4.69 -14.77 -9.14
N PRO A 730 -3.52 -15.24 -9.61
CA PRO A 730 -2.25 -15.40 -8.89
C PRO A 730 -1.63 -14.08 -8.41
N TYR A 731 -0.69 -14.15 -7.46
CA TYR A 731 0.03 -13.01 -6.90
C TYR A 731 1.54 -13.23 -6.96
N LEU A 732 2.31 -12.16 -7.16
CA LEU A 732 3.78 -12.18 -7.04
C LEU A 732 4.19 -12.16 -5.57
N VAL A 733 5.22 -12.93 -5.22
CA VAL A 733 5.83 -12.98 -3.89
C VAL A 733 7.33 -12.79 -4.01
N ASP A 734 7.90 -11.92 -3.18
CA ASP A 734 9.35 -11.73 -3.13
C ASP A 734 10.01 -12.89 -2.35
N ASP A 735 11.10 -13.46 -2.86
CA ASP A 735 11.71 -14.72 -2.37
C ASP A 735 12.26 -14.61 -0.93
N GLN A 736 12.26 -13.41 -0.33
CA GLN A 736 12.53 -13.24 1.10
C GLN A 736 11.39 -13.74 2.02
N GLU A 737 10.15 -13.87 1.55
CA GLU A 737 9.03 -14.43 2.34
C GLU A 737 9.06 -15.97 2.45
N THR A 738 9.66 -16.67 1.48
CA THR A 738 9.59 -18.14 1.37
C THR A 738 10.37 -18.84 2.49
N ALA A 739 11.48 -18.25 2.94
CA ALA A 739 12.30 -18.79 4.03
C ALA A 739 11.58 -18.79 5.39
N GLU A 740 10.63 -17.88 5.62
CA GLU A 740 9.85 -17.82 6.86
C GLU A 740 8.64 -18.76 6.86
N THR A 741 8.09 -19.07 5.68
CA THR A 741 6.90 -19.92 5.55
C THR A 741 7.23 -21.41 5.72
N GLU A 742 8.38 -21.86 5.21
CA GLU A 742 8.87 -23.23 5.45
C GLU A 742 9.25 -23.45 6.93
N ALA A 743 9.76 -22.43 7.62
CA ALA A 743 10.08 -22.50 9.05
C ALA A 743 8.84 -22.56 9.96
N ARG A 744 7.67 -22.12 9.48
CA ARG A 744 6.39 -22.16 10.23
C ARG A 744 5.58 -23.44 9.98
N SER A 745 5.97 -24.23 8.98
CA SER A 745 5.30 -25.48 8.60
C SER A 745 5.98 -26.72 9.19
N ALA A 746 7.11 -26.57 9.88
CA ALA A 746 7.93 -27.62 10.45
C ALA A 746 7.81 -27.72 11.99
#